data_AF-A0A6H9TK68-F1
#
_entry.id   AF-A0A6H9TK68-F1
#
_cell.length_a   1.000
_cell.length_b   1.000
_cell.length_c   1.000
_cell.angle_alpha   90.00
_cell.angle_beta   90.00
_cell.angle_gamma   90.00
#
_symmetry.space_group_name_H-M   'P 1'
#
loop_
_entity.id
_entity.type
_entity.pdbx_description
1 polymer ?
#
loop_
_entity_poly.entity_id
_entity_poly.type
_entity_poly.pdbx_seq_one_letter_code
_entity_poly.pdbx_strand_id
1 'polypeptide(L)'
;MTKTPHKKKHHPAAAPHPAAKPAEPVDTPLSWAYPFTPADKSDAADPMTYFRALAKSATGFYPLGVSGMWHGGVHFDDGSAQMLKLDGGVHAIADGKIVAYRLNTKYEETKYPNNSLAHFSTGFVLVRHELKLPPKPAPKEPAKPAPASTPASAPASAPAPASTTAAPAPASAPAAPAPSDSKPANDKALVFFSLYMHTMDWASYQKAIEQAKSNPKPDPALPVPMSYWEGERYYRVGSKAKDKQAIPKPKAPVPPAKRTDGADDLPINNTNESAPPPADTDQDVALPPPETGLNIRELPNGKSKIVGVLPTGAEIIAGEGDPAHPDWIKIKSIKSGTVLSAEVGKPVSPQAQWSYVFKGELDAVVDPQPLDTVVILKEPQHIKAGEVVAHVGQYQWPMKASPIPPKPNYPMLHLEVFAGPDLKDFIDRSRARAKELNEKNKQLLEIEPGAKLVSEIPAPDQKLTQSGLKLVPIGDAKGSRWIKVQPNSVTNVPAKGKQKAQQKLAPVGNPLWVESSLANTISTANVAGWQNFPLDVSKASGPGADFRNVLRRTELDKLGEGNVAVDDKGHHWWNITVGSKDGSGLIGWVCDTDHPHVQLRSPWEWPGFELVDNGSVSPADMFKRHIHTTEQYLPDEEGTEFAVEAVKVNAGELITKIEQAIDTDHDGKVTAQELKHALETQWMAEAVSHLVVRNETEWGGGLSKWEELTPLMQKQTELWKTELDRLAKLQWWDQIKGVDGFPTDLSPWHLHPIGLIGNFTGCSAKCKTDVLDFLTTEGMFYASVEGFHLILDSEGFGEIPYVPKNSQSSGVTIGYGYDLGQQTEAMVRSDLDGFFTEDEITRLLTALGKRGDAASKFIPSFADIKISEPKALEMAKRVKKRYAQFTGDAFPGTTKLHPHCQGALLSLVYNRGAQLEDKPGQKSRAHMRNIRAAIENKNLPEVAVQLRAMKVLWEGTGNDGLLKRREKEAVLFEKGMTCDCWR
;
A
#
# COMPACT_ATOMS: atom_id res chain seq x y z
N MET A 1 49.30 -36.24 63.80
CA MET A 1 49.79 -35.29 62.78
C MET A 1 49.41 -35.81 61.40
N THR A 2 48.80 -34.95 60.56
CA THR A 2 48.79 -34.91 59.07
C THR A 2 48.43 -36.18 58.26
N LYS A 3 47.67 -36.15 57.15
CA LYS A 3 46.78 -35.21 56.44
C LYS A 3 46.17 -36.05 55.29
N THR A 4 44.87 -35.95 55.00
CA THR A 4 44.22 -36.67 53.86
C THR A 4 43.38 -35.67 53.04
N PRO A 5 43.40 -35.70 51.69
CA PRO A 5 42.95 -34.59 50.86
C PRO A 5 41.47 -34.65 50.46
N HIS A 6 40.91 -33.47 50.20
CA HIS A 6 39.50 -33.24 49.85
C HIS A 6 39.19 -33.48 48.36
N LYS A 7 38.08 -34.20 48.11
CA LYS A 7 37.44 -34.39 46.80
C LYS A 7 36.64 -33.16 46.37
N LYS A 8 36.82 -32.71 45.13
CA LYS A 8 36.02 -31.70 44.44
C LYS A 8 34.60 -32.23 44.19
N LYS A 9 33.57 -31.44 44.51
CA LYS A 9 32.14 -31.73 44.23
C LYS A 9 31.70 -31.13 42.90
N HIS A 10 30.81 -31.85 42.23
CA HIS A 10 30.12 -31.55 40.98
C HIS A 10 29.31 -30.23 41.00
N HIS A 11 29.29 -29.53 39.85
CA HIS A 11 28.25 -28.55 39.51
C HIS A 11 27.26 -29.19 38.49
N PRO A 12 25.96 -28.87 38.55
CA PRO A 12 24.93 -29.45 37.68
C PRO A 12 24.86 -28.79 36.29
N ALA A 13 24.26 -29.51 35.33
CA ALA A 13 24.09 -29.11 33.94
C ALA A 13 23.21 -27.85 33.79
N ALA A 14 23.61 -26.98 32.86
CA ALA A 14 22.92 -25.73 32.55
C ALA A 14 21.58 -25.97 31.84
N ALA A 15 20.55 -25.20 32.23
CA ALA A 15 19.23 -25.18 31.62
C ALA A 15 19.29 -24.64 30.17
N PRO A 16 18.39 -25.09 29.27
CA PRO A 16 18.31 -24.55 27.92
C PRO A 16 17.94 -23.05 27.95
N HIS A 17 18.66 -22.26 27.16
CA HIS A 17 18.39 -20.83 27.01
C HIS A 17 16.95 -20.60 26.51
N PRO A 18 16.18 -19.67 27.11
CA PRO A 18 14.90 -19.28 26.56
C PRO A 18 15.11 -18.68 25.17
N ALA A 19 14.27 -19.07 24.22
CA ALA A 19 14.23 -18.46 22.89
C ALA A 19 14.17 -16.93 23.05
N ALA A 20 14.98 -16.23 22.26
CA ALA A 20 14.96 -14.77 22.22
C ALA A 20 13.52 -14.32 21.97
N LYS A 21 12.97 -13.52 22.89
CA LYS A 21 11.72 -12.80 22.63
C LYS A 21 11.88 -12.09 21.28
N PRO A 22 10.87 -12.11 20.39
CA PRO A 22 10.85 -11.24 19.23
C PRO A 22 11.15 -9.82 19.72
N ALA A 23 12.15 -9.16 19.13
CA ALA A 23 12.38 -7.75 19.38
C ALA A 23 11.05 -7.02 19.14
N GLU A 24 10.65 -6.15 20.08
CA GLU A 24 9.50 -5.28 19.86
C GLU A 24 9.69 -4.55 18.53
N PRO A 25 8.70 -4.56 17.62
CA PRO A 25 8.83 -3.87 16.35
C PRO A 25 9.05 -2.39 16.62
N VAL A 26 10.03 -1.81 15.92
CA VAL A 26 10.25 -0.36 15.78
C VAL A 26 8.89 0.31 15.60
N ASP A 27 8.59 1.39 16.36
CA ASP A 27 7.34 2.16 16.32
C ASP A 27 6.99 2.57 14.87
N THR A 28 6.28 1.69 14.16
CA THR A 28 5.83 1.92 12.79
C THR A 28 4.52 2.70 12.80
N PRO A 29 4.41 3.80 12.04
CA PRO A 29 3.15 4.49 11.83
C PRO A 29 2.07 3.53 11.31
N LEU A 30 0.81 3.79 11.68
CA LEU A 30 -0.33 3.00 11.20
C LEU A 30 -0.40 3.10 9.67
N SER A 31 -0.46 1.96 8.98
CA SER A 31 -0.65 1.95 7.52
C SER A 31 -2.12 2.18 7.18
N TRP A 32 -2.37 2.84 6.05
CA TRP A 32 -3.70 3.18 5.54
C TRP A 32 -3.87 2.69 4.09
N ALA A 33 -5.09 2.38 3.71
CA ALA A 33 -5.47 2.00 2.35
C ALA A 33 -6.93 2.38 2.07
N TYR A 34 -7.26 2.61 0.81
CA TYR A 34 -8.65 2.78 0.38
C TYR A 34 -9.36 1.42 0.23
N PRO A 35 -10.68 1.37 0.45
CA PRO A 35 -11.43 0.11 0.57
C PRO A 35 -11.59 -0.67 -0.75
N PHE A 36 -11.30 -0.05 -1.90
CA PHE A 36 -11.42 -0.66 -3.22
C PHE A 36 -10.30 -0.19 -4.15
N THR A 37 -10.06 -0.95 -5.23
CA THR A 37 -9.13 -0.54 -6.29
C THR A 37 -9.90 0.21 -7.39
N PRO A 38 -9.35 1.26 -8.02
CA PRO A 38 -9.94 1.86 -9.21
C PRO A 38 -10.16 0.85 -10.34
N ALA A 39 -11.27 1.00 -11.05
CA ALA A 39 -11.63 0.17 -12.20
C ALA A 39 -10.78 0.50 -13.44
N ASP A 40 -10.35 1.76 -13.56
CA ASP A 40 -9.56 2.29 -14.67
C ASP A 40 -8.13 2.68 -14.25
N LYS A 41 -7.52 3.64 -14.95
CA LYS A 41 -6.15 4.13 -14.67
C LYS A 41 -6.14 5.37 -13.76
N SER A 42 -7.23 5.66 -13.07
CA SER A 42 -7.29 6.74 -12.07
C SER A 42 -6.26 6.51 -10.96
N ASP A 43 -5.77 7.59 -10.36
CA ASP A 43 -4.75 7.49 -9.29
C ASP A 43 -5.40 6.86 -8.05
N ALA A 44 -4.95 5.65 -7.69
CA ALA A 44 -5.45 4.91 -6.54
C ALA A 44 -5.06 5.57 -5.20
N ALA A 45 -4.07 6.46 -5.22
CA ALA A 45 -3.65 7.21 -4.04
C ALA A 45 -4.50 8.48 -3.83
N ASP A 46 -5.20 8.99 -4.84
CA ASP A 46 -5.97 10.25 -4.80
C ASP A 46 -7.36 10.07 -4.14
N PRO A 47 -7.68 10.75 -3.01
CA PRO A 47 -8.98 10.73 -2.38
C PRO A 47 -10.13 11.09 -3.34
N MET A 48 -9.89 11.99 -4.29
CA MET A 48 -10.93 12.42 -5.25
C MET A 48 -11.38 11.31 -6.19
N THR A 49 -10.55 10.28 -6.42
CA THR A 49 -10.98 9.07 -7.12
C THR A 49 -12.15 8.41 -6.38
N TYR A 50 -12.08 8.36 -5.05
CA TYR A 50 -13.10 7.72 -4.21
C TYR A 50 -14.28 8.64 -3.91
N PHE A 51 -14.05 9.94 -3.69
CA PHE A 51 -15.15 10.90 -3.53
C PHE A 51 -16.05 10.95 -4.77
N ARG A 52 -15.47 10.98 -5.98
CA ARG A 52 -16.25 10.92 -7.24
C ARG A 52 -16.97 9.58 -7.41
N ALA A 53 -16.40 8.48 -6.93
CA ALA A 53 -17.08 7.20 -6.93
C ALA A 53 -18.28 7.19 -5.97
N LEU A 54 -18.13 7.76 -4.77
CA LEU A 54 -19.23 7.96 -3.81
C LEU A 54 -20.30 8.91 -4.34
N ALA A 55 -19.90 9.95 -5.10
CA ALA A 55 -20.81 10.84 -5.79
C ALA A 55 -21.64 10.15 -6.88
N LYS A 56 -21.28 8.93 -7.31
CA LYS A 56 -22.11 8.12 -8.22
C LYS A 56 -23.10 7.22 -7.49
N SER A 57 -22.90 6.98 -6.20
CA SER A 57 -23.80 6.13 -5.40
C SER A 57 -25.22 6.70 -5.38
N ALA A 58 -26.20 5.80 -5.27
CA ALA A 58 -27.61 6.18 -5.26
C ALA A 58 -28.08 6.54 -3.84
N THR A 59 -27.43 6.02 -2.80
CA THR A 59 -27.84 6.20 -1.39
C THR A 59 -26.64 6.31 -0.44
N GLY A 60 -26.90 6.68 0.82
CA GLY A 60 -25.97 6.57 1.95
C GLY A 60 -24.76 7.48 1.91
N PHE A 61 -25.01 8.79 1.99
CA PHE A 61 -23.96 9.81 2.06
C PHE A 61 -23.66 10.16 3.52
N TYR A 62 -22.40 10.44 3.82
CA TYR A 62 -22.01 11.02 5.10
C TYR A 62 -22.13 12.55 5.02
N PRO A 63 -22.64 13.25 6.05
CA PRO A 63 -23.26 12.73 7.27
C PRO A 63 -24.80 12.59 7.18
N LEU A 64 -25.40 12.85 6.01
CA LEU A 64 -26.85 12.77 5.81
C LEU A 64 -27.23 11.80 4.69
N GLY A 65 -28.10 10.84 5.00
CA GLY A 65 -28.67 9.92 4.02
C GLY A 65 -29.67 10.60 3.09
N VAL A 66 -30.16 9.87 2.08
CA VAL A 66 -31.14 10.36 1.09
C VAL A 66 -32.46 10.87 1.70
N SER A 67 -32.81 10.35 2.87
CA SER A 67 -33.96 10.80 3.67
C SER A 67 -33.68 12.06 4.51
N GLY A 68 -32.53 12.72 4.31
CA GLY A 68 -32.10 13.87 5.10
C GLY A 68 -31.77 13.55 6.56
N MET A 69 -31.82 12.28 6.95
CA MET A 69 -31.51 11.81 8.30
C MET A 69 -30.01 11.60 8.49
N TRP A 70 -29.57 11.62 9.74
CA TRP A 70 -28.21 11.23 10.12
C TRP A 70 -27.82 9.89 9.49
N HIS A 71 -26.59 9.80 8.99
CA HIS A 71 -26.00 8.61 8.42
C HIS A 71 -24.51 8.53 8.77
N GLY A 72 -24.11 7.49 9.52
CA GLY A 72 -22.77 7.42 10.12
C GLY A 72 -21.63 7.06 9.16
N GLY A 73 -21.96 6.46 8.02
CA GLY A 73 -20.99 5.92 7.07
C GLY A 73 -21.20 6.36 5.63
N VAL A 74 -20.63 5.59 4.70
CA VAL A 74 -20.76 5.79 3.24
C VAL A 74 -21.14 4.48 2.56
N HIS A 75 -21.91 4.57 1.47
CA HIS A 75 -22.26 3.41 0.65
C HIS A 75 -21.42 3.29 -0.63
N PHE A 76 -20.98 2.07 -0.90
CA PHE A 76 -20.44 1.64 -2.19
C PHE A 76 -21.44 0.69 -2.85
N ASP A 77 -22.07 1.13 -3.94
CA ASP A 77 -23.07 0.39 -4.71
C ASP A 77 -22.73 0.34 -6.21
N ASP A 78 -23.68 -0.11 -7.04
CA ASP A 78 -23.56 -0.16 -8.51
C ASP A 78 -23.11 1.16 -9.16
N GLY A 79 -23.44 2.31 -8.55
CA GLY A 79 -22.98 3.62 -9.01
C GLY A 79 -21.46 3.75 -8.86
N SER A 80 -20.95 3.44 -7.68
CA SER A 80 -19.51 3.43 -7.39
C SER A 80 -18.75 2.34 -8.17
N ALA A 81 -19.41 1.22 -8.49
CA ALA A 81 -18.84 0.12 -9.29
C ALA A 81 -18.44 0.53 -10.72
N GLN A 82 -18.94 1.66 -11.22
CA GLN A 82 -18.49 2.23 -12.49
C GLN A 82 -17.05 2.74 -12.44
N MET A 83 -16.55 3.06 -11.25
CA MET A 83 -15.22 3.63 -11.02
C MET A 83 -14.32 2.74 -10.15
N LEU A 84 -14.90 1.78 -9.42
CA LEU A 84 -14.19 0.94 -8.45
C LEU A 84 -14.49 -0.55 -8.68
N LYS A 85 -13.52 -1.42 -8.41
CA LYS A 85 -13.66 -2.89 -8.52
C LYS A 85 -14.27 -3.49 -7.26
N LEU A 86 -15.60 -3.46 -7.14
CA LEU A 86 -16.32 -3.99 -5.99
C LEU A 86 -16.31 -5.53 -5.90
N ASP A 87 -16.09 -6.21 -7.03
CA ASP A 87 -16.00 -7.67 -7.14
C ASP A 87 -14.68 -8.23 -6.60
N GLY A 88 -13.61 -7.42 -6.56
CA GLY A 88 -12.28 -7.81 -6.07
C GLY A 88 -12.18 -7.98 -4.55
N GLY A 89 -13.27 -7.76 -3.80
CA GLY A 89 -13.29 -7.76 -2.35
C GLY A 89 -13.07 -6.37 -1.74
N VAL A 90 -13.49 -6.23 -0.49
CA VAL A 90 -13.39 -5.01 0.30
C VAL A 90 -12.08 -5.04 1.07
N HIS A 91 -11.26 -4.00 0.98
CA HIS A 91 -9.99 -3.91 1.69
C HIS A 91 -10.13 -3.27 3.07
N ALA A 92 -9.35 -3.75 4.05
CA ALA A 92 -9.20 -3.08 5.33
C ALA A 92 -8.57 -1.70 5.15
N ILE A 93 -9.18 -0.67 5.75
CA ILE A 93 -8.75 0.72 5.57
C ILE A 93 -7.45 1.07 6.30
N ALA A 94 -7.09 0.29 7.31
CA ALA A 94 -5.90 0.47 8.11
C ALA A 94 -5.44 -0.85 8.73
N ASP A 95 -4.18 -0.91 9.15
CA ASP A 95 -3.70 -2.04 9.97
C ASP A 95 -4.57 -2.16 11.24
N GLY A 96 -4.89 -3.38 11.65
CA GLY A 96 -5.78 -3.58 12.79
C GLY A 96 -5.98 -5.04 13.17
N LYS A 97 -7.00 -5.26 13.98
CA LYS A 97 -7.44 -6.58 14.41
C LYS A 97 -8.93 -6.73 14.15
N ILE A 98 -9.31 -7.77 13.42
CA ILE A 98 -10.70 -8.20 13.33
C ILE A 98 -11.12 -8.70 14.71
N VAL A 99 -12.16 -8.10 15.27
CA VAL A 99 -12.61 -8.36 16.65
C VAL A 99 -13.98 -9.03 16.69
N ALA A 100 -14.83 -8.75 15.72
CA ALA A 100 -16.15 -9.37 15.62
C ALA A 100 -16.60 -9.47 14.17
N TYR A 101 -17.49 -10.42 13.89
CA TYR A 101 -18.17 -10.53 12.60
C TYR A 101 -19.54 -11.18 12.75
N ARG A 102 -20.37 -11.07 11.72
CA ARG A 102 -21.58 -11.87 11.51
C ARG A 102 -21.58 -12.37 10.08
N LEU A 103 -21.69 -13.67 9.88
CA LEU A 103 -21.81 -14.30 8.56
C LEU A 103 -23.22 -14.87 8.40
N ASN A 104 -23.97 -14.37 7.43
CA ASN A 104 -25.29 -14.91 7.15
C ASN A 104 -25.21 -16.30 6.51
N THR A 105 -26.10 -17.23 6.88
CA THR A 105 -26.28 -18.47 6.11
C THR A 105 -26.72 -18.14 4.69
N LYS A 106 -27.75 -17.28 4.59
CA LYS A 106 -28.30 -16.70 3.37
C LYS A 106 -28.73 -15.27 3.65
N TYR A 107 -28.79 -14.41 2.63
CA TYR A 107 -29.38 -13.09 2.78
C TYR A 107 -30.78 -13.18 3.42
N GLU A 108 -31.06 -12.27 4.35
CA GLU A 108 -32.38 -12.11 4.94
C GLU A 108 -33.37 -11.65 3.87
N GLU A 109 -34.64 -11.99 4.08
CA GLU A 109 -35.72 -11.61 3.19
C GLU A 109 -36.75 -10.77 3.95
N THR A 110 -37.17 -9.67 3.32
CA THR A 110 -38.29 -8.85 3.78
C THR A 110 -39.34 -8.83 2.68
N LYS A 111 -40.56 -9.25 3.04
CA LYS A 111 -41.73 -9.24 2.16
C LYS A 111 -42.55 -7.97 2.41
N TYR A 112 -42.68 -7.14 1.38
CA TYR A 112 -43.46 -5.90 1.47
C TYR A 112 -44.96 -6.11 1.19
N PRO A 113 -45.84 -5.17 1.59
CA PRO A 113 -47.29 -5.29 1.43
C PRO A 113 -47.76 -5.51 -0.02
N ASN A 114 -46.98 -5.05 -1.00
CA ASN A 114 -47.23 -5.25 -2.43
C ASN A 114 -46.80 -6.65 -2.95
N ASN A 115 -46.49 -7.59 -2.05
CA ASN A 115 -45.94 -8.93 -2.33
C ASN A 115 -44.57 -8.94 -3.05
N SER A 116 -43.87 -7.81 -3.10
CA SER A 116 -42.46 -7.81 -3.53
C SER A 116 -41.55 -8.31 -2.40
N LEU A 117 -40.40 -8.88 -2.78
CA LEU A 117 -39.41 -9.41 -1.86
C LEU A 117 -38.09 -8.66 -2.05
N ALA A 118 -37.45 -8.29 -0.93
CA ALA A 118 -36.13 -7.68 -0.90
C ALA A 118 -35.15 -8.56 -0.11
N HIS A 119 -33.97 -8.76 -0.68
CA HIS A 119 -32.82 -9.36 -0.01
C HIS A 119 -31.97 -8.29 0.67
N PHE A 120 -31.54 -8.58 1.88
CA PHE A 120 -30.56 -7.74 2.56
C PHE A 120 -29.63 -8.58 3.43
N SER A 121 -28.38 -8.14 3.52
CA SER A 121 -27.39 -8.72 4.40
C SER A 121 -27.44 -8.03 5.75
N THR A 122 -27.44 -8.83 6.82
CA THR A 122 -27.12 -8.35 8.17
C THR A 122 -25.65 -8.60 8.50
N GLY A 123 -24.91 -9.32 7.65
CA GLY A 123 -23.50 -9.64 7.83
C GLY A 123 -22.62 -8.41 7.94
N PHE A 124 -21.63 -8.49 8.82
CA PHE A 124 -20.64 -7.44 9.00
C PHE A 124 -19.29 -7.99 9.46
N VAL A 125 -18.27 -7.15 9.33
CA VAL A 125 -16.97 -7.34 9.96
C VAL A 125 -16.60 -6.06 10.71
N LEU A 126 -16.12 -6.20 11.95
CA LEU A 126 -15.67 -5.11 12.80
C LEU A 126 -14.16 -5.23 13.02
N VAL A 127 -13.42 -4.18 12.69
CA VAL A 127 -11.97 -4.11 12.84
C VAL A 127 -11.62 -3.02 13.85
N ARG A 128 -10.82 -3.37 14.85
CA ARG A 128 -10.26 -2.46 15.85
C ARG A 128 -8.88 -2.00 15.41
N HIS A 129 -8.64 -0.70 15.48
CA HIS A 129 -7.39 -0.05 15.10
C HIS A 129 -6.77 0.69 16.30
N GLU A 130 -5.47 0.96 16.24
CA GLU A 130 -4.77 1.77 17.24
C GLU A 130 -3.95 2.86 16.55
N LEU A 131 -4.32 4.12 16.76
CA LEU A 131 -3.56 5.26 16.27
C LEU A 131 -2.65 5.80 17.36
N LYS A 132 -1.34 5.63 17.19
CA LYS A 132 -0.31 6.09 18.12
C LYS A 132 0.28 7.42 17.67
N LEU A 133 0.48 8.34 18.62
CA LEU A 133 1.17 9.61 18.34
C LEU A 133 2.61 9.35 17.87
N PRO A 134 3.14 10.19 16.96
CA PRO A 134 4.51 10.06 16.49
C PRO A 134 5.50 10.31 17.64
N PRO A 135 6.66 9.64 17.66
CA PRO A 135 7.63 9.78 18.75
C PRO A 135 8.13 11.23 18.86
N LYS A 136 8.44 11.66 20.08
CA LYS A 136 9.05 12.99 20.30
C LYS A 136 10.40 13.05 19.60
N PRO A 137 10.77 14.17 18.94
CA PRO A 137 12.11 14.33 18.40
C PRO A 137 13.16 14.21 19.51
N ALA A 138 14.30 13.58 19.21
CA ALA A 138 15.41 13.52 20.15
C ALA A 138 15.83 14.95 20.56
N PRO A 139 16.17 15.18 21.84
CA PRO A 139 16.71 16.46 22.28
C PRO A 139 17.90 16.82 21.39
N LYS A 140 17.92 18.04 20.83
CA LYS A 140 19.09 18.52 20.11
C LYS A 140 20.29 18.50 21.07
N GLU A 141 21.28 17.67 20.77
CA GLU A 141 22.57 17.70 21.46
C GLU A 141 23.11 19.15 21.36
N PRO A 142 23.56 19.77 22.46
CA PRO A 142 23.99 21.16 22.42
C PRO A 142 25.12 21.31 21.40
N ALA A 143 24.92 22.20 20.43
CA ALA A 143 25.90 22.49 19.39
C ALA A 143 27.25 22.80 20.05
N LYS A 144 28.28 22.02 19.69
CA LYS A 144 29.65 22.24 20.12
C LYS A 144 30.04 23.68 19.72
N PRO A 145 30.44 24.55 20.67
CA PRO A 145 30.70 25.95 20.35
C PRO A 145 31.87 26.04 19.35
N ALA A 146 31.67 26.84 18.30
CA ALA A 146 32.72 27.23 17.37
C ALA A 146 33.85 27.97 18.13
N PRO A 147 35.11 27.91 17.65
CA PRO A 147 36.22 28.59 18.32
C PRO A 147 36.02 30.11 18.33
N ALA A 148 36.09 30.71 19.51
CA ALA A 148 35.87 32.13 19.74
C ALA A 148 36.96 32.99 19.07
N SER A 149 36.54 33.97 18.27
CA SER A 149 37.35 35.12 17.91
C SER A 149 37.41 36.12 19.08
N THR A 150 38.63 36.57 19.39
CA THR A 150 39.04 37.49 20.46
C THR A 150 38.26 38.81 20.53
N PRO A 151 37.98 39.35 21.74
CA PRO A 151 37.25 40.60 21.95
C PRO A 151 38.16 41.84 22.02
N ALA A 152 37.68 42.97 21.51
CA ALA A 152 38.25 44.30 21.74
C ALA A 152 37.37 45.10 22.73
N SER A 153 37.90 45.23 23.96
CA SER A 153 37.89 46.40 24.89
C SER A 153 36.76 47.46 24.88
N ALA A 154 35.93 47.40 25.96
CA ALA A 154 35.67 48.41 27.02
C ALA A 154 34.94 49.77 26.71
N PRO A 155 34.38 50.50 27.72
CA PRO A 155 34.03 50.16 29.13
C PRO A 155 32.61 50.59 29.58
N ALA A 156 32.27 50.23 30.82
CA ALA A 156 31.00 50.42 31.53
C ALA A 156 30.93 51.70 32.41
N SER A 157 29.71 52.17 32.70
CA SER A 157 29.30 52.93 33.91
C SER A 157 27.78 53.23 33.84
N ALA A 158 26.91 52.69 34.72
CA ALA A 158 26.55 53.11 36.10
C ALA A 158 25.06 53.62 36.12
N PRO A 159 24.33 53.65 37.26
CA PRO A 159 22.97 53.09 37.37
C PRO A 159 21.81 54.10 37.52
N ALA A 160 20.59 53.55 37.57
CA ALA A 160 19.26 54.18 37.67
C ALA A 160 19.06 55.17 38.84
N PRO A 161 17.93 55.91 38.82
CA PRO A 161 17.01 55.84 39.95
C PRO A 161 15.52 55.75 39.58
N ALA A 162 14.72 55.45 40.59
CA ALA A 162 13.36 54.92 40.55
C ALA A 162 12.24 55.95 40.77
N SER A 163 11.01 55.51 40.43
CA SER A 163 9.72 55.72 41.16
C SER A 163 9.05 57.11 40.99
N THR A 164 7.73 57.33 40.91
CA THR A 164 6.47 56.69 41.37
C THR A 164 5.27 57.34 40.64
N THR A 165 4.13 56.64 40.43
CA THR A 165 2.77 56.97 40.95
C THR A 165 1.69 55.98 40.47
N ALA A 166 0.63 55.84 41.28
CA ALA A 166 -0.19 54.65 41.49
C ALA A 166 -1.63 54.71 40.90
N ALA A 167 -2.15 53.49 40.58
CA ALA A 167 -3.46 52.82 40.79
C ALA A 167 -4.75 53.61 41.20
N PRO A 168 -6.01 53.06 41.12
CA PRO A 168 -6.38 51.63 41.05
C PRO A 168 -7.64 51.20 40.22
N ALA A 169 -7.79 49.88 40.00
CA ALA A 169 -9.07 49.18 39.86
C ALA A 169 -8.93 47.72 40.39
N PRO A 170 -9.99 47.08 40.95
CA PRO A 170 -9.81 45.93 41.85
C PRO A 170 -10.21 44.54 41.30
N ALA A 171 -9.64 43.55 41.98
CA ALA A 171 -10.14 42.20 42.29
C ALA A 171 -10.14 41.09 41.21
N SER A 172 -9.05 40.31 41.21
CA SER A 172 -9.07 38.87 40.89
C SER A 172 -8.35 38.09 42.00
N ALA A 173 -8.89 36.94 42.38
CA ALA A 173 -8.25 35.92 43.21
C ALA A 173 -8.92 34.54 42.95
N PRO A 174 -8.26 33.40 43.20
CA PRO A 174 -6.83 33.16 43.31
C PRO A 174 -6.32 32.05 42.35
N ALA A 175 -5.00 32.09 42.10
CA ALA A 175 -4.26 31.11 41.33
C ALA A 175 -4.20 29.72 42.00
N ALA A 176 -4.34 28.68 41.18
CA ALA A 176 -4.07 27.28 41.55
C ALA A 176 -2.54 27.02 41.67
N PRO A 177 -2.11 26.07 42.52
CA PRO A 177 -0.71 25.87 42.85
C PRO A 177 0.07 25.21 41.71
N ALA A 178 1.37 25.50 41.67
CA ALA A 178 2.34 24.96 40.71
C ALA A 178 2.31 23.41 40.66
N PRO A 179 2.47 22.79 39.48
CA PRO A 179 2.43 21.34 39.38
C PRO A 179 3.68 20.74 40.00
N SER A 180 3.47 19.91 41.03
CA SER A 180 4.45 18.97 41.55
C SER A 180 4.80 17.92 40.48
N ASP A 181 6.08 17.54 40.44
CA ASP A 181 6.64 16.47 39.62
C ASP A 181 5.69 15.25 39.51
N SER A 182 5.04 15.13 38.36
CA SER A 182 4.20 13.98 38.01
C SER A 182 4.86 13.21 36.87
N LYS A 183 4.94 11.90 37.11
CA LYS A 183 5.27 10.79 36.21
C LYS A 183 4.92 11.07 34.73
N PRO A 184 5.69 10.60 33.73
CA PRO A 184 5.37 10.81 32.32
C PRO A 184 3.94 10.35 32.00
N ALA A 185 3.11 11.25 31.48
CA ALA A 185 1.80 10.89 30.96
C ALA A 185 1.98 9.81 29.88
N ASN A 186 1.35 8.66 30.08
CA ASN A 186 1.42 7.53 29.16
C ASN A 186 0.89 8.00 27.78
N ASP A 187 1.68 7.87 26.71
CA ASP A 187 1.29 8.16 25.32
C ASP A 187 0.23 7.14 24.85
N LYS A 188 -0.96 7.16 25.45
CA LYS A 188 -2.05 6.23 25.17
C LYS A 188 -2.54 6.44 23.73
N ALA A 189 -2.54 5.37 22.95
CA ALA A 189 -3.08 5.32 21.59
C ALA A 189 -4.58 5.62 21.58
N LEU A 190 -5.09 6.19 20.49
CA LEU A 190 -6.52 6.23 20.19
C LEU A 190 -6.95 4.86 19.69
N VAL A 191 -8.02 4.31 20.27
CA VAL A 191 -8.70 3.15 19.72
C VAL A 191 -9.87 3.65 18.86
N PHE A 192 -9.94 3.18 17.63
CA PHE A 192 -11.07 3.44 16.73
C PHE A 192 -11.43 2.17 15.96
N PHE A 193 -12.61 2.15 15.35
CA PHE A 193 -13.16 0.99 14.68
C PHE A 193 -13.55 1.32 13.25
N SER A 194 -13.39 0.34 12.35
CA SER A 194 -14.05 0.35 11.06
C SER A 194 -15.06 -0.81 10.98
N LEU A 195 -16.27 -0.48 10.54
CA LEU A 195 -17.38 -1.40 10.34
C LEU A 195 -17.63 -1.57 8.84
N TYR A 196 -17.56 -2.82 8.37
CA TYR A 196 -17.88 -3.22 7.00
C TYR A 196 -19.20 -3.96 7.03
N MET A 197 -20.31 -3.29 6.71
CA MET A 197 -21.68 -3.79 6.85
C MET A 197 -22.32 -4.12 5.49
N HIS A 198 -23.25 -5.08 5.51
CA HIS A 198 -23.87 -5.73 4.36
C HIS A 198 -22.90 -6.63 3.58
N THR A 199 -22.18 -7.51 4.28
CA THR A 199 -21.22 -8.44 3.67
C THR A 199 -21.88 -9.65 3.01
N MET A 200 -21.19 -10.29 2.07
CA MET A 200 -21.66 -11.48 1.36
C MET A 200 -22.05 -12.65 2.29
N ASP A 201 -23.12 -13.37 1.93
CA ASP A 201 -23.61 -14.54 2.68
C ASP A 201 -22.84 -15.84 2.34
N TRP A 202 -22.95 -16.84 3.23
CA TRP A 202 -22.28 -18.12 3.05
C TRP A 202 -22.74 -18.86 1.79
N ALA A 203 -24.03 -18.82 1.47
CA ALA A 203 -24.55 -19.44 0.26
C ALA A 203 -23.91 -18.91 -1.04
N SER A 204 -23.56 -17.62 -1.11
CA SER A 204 -22.84 -17.05 -2.25
C SER A 204 -21.38 -17.53 -2.31
N TYR A 205 -20.70 -17.63 -1.17
CA TYR A 205 -19.36 -18.25 -1.13
C TYR A 205 -19.40 -19.72 -1.56
N GLN A 206 -20.41 -20.49 -1.15
CA GLN A 206 -20.57 -21.88 -1.59
C GLN A 206 -20.70 -21.98 -3.11
N LYS A 207 -21.50 -21.11 -3.73
CA LYS A 207 -21.61 -21.03 -5.20
C LYS A 207 -20.27 -20.68 -5.85
N ALA A 208 -19.52 -19.73 -5.31
CA ALA A 208 -18.20 -19.37 -5.82
C ALA A 208 -17.20 -20.55 -5.74
N ILE A 209 -17.23 -21.31 -4.64
CA ILE A 209 -16.41 -22.52 -4.47
C ILE A 209 -16.80 -23.60 -5.49
N GLU A 210 -18.09 -23.83 -5.74
CA GLU A 210 -18.58 -24.77 -6.75
C GLU A 210 -18.17 -24.35 -8.16
N GLN A 211 -18.32 -23.06 -8.48
CA GLN A 211 -17.89 -22.48 -9.75
C GLN A 211 -16.38 -22.68 -9.95
N ALA A 212 -15.58 -22.41 -8.92
CA ALA A 212 -14.13 -22.61 -8.97
C ALA A 212 -13.74 -24.08 -9.20
N LYS A 213 -14.50 -25.04 -8.63
CA LYS A 213 -14.27 -26.49 -8.85
C LYS A 213 -14.62 -26.93 -10.28
N SER A 214 -15.60 -26.29 -10.91
CA SER A 214 -16.05 -26.63 -12.26
C SER A 214 -15.11 -26.13 -13.38
N ASN A 215 -14.21 -25.19 -13.07
CA ASN A 215 -13.34 -24.55 -14.05
C ASN A 215 -11.85 -24.87 -13.78
N PRO A 216 -11.10 -25.43 -14.75
CA PRO A 216 -9.66 -25.69 -14.61
C PRO A 216 -8.80 -24.44 -14.39
N LYS A 217 -9.31 -23.25 -14.76
CA LYS A 217 -8.69 -21.93 -14.53
C LYS A 217 -9.74 -20.99 -13.93
N PRO A 218 -10.03 -21.13 -12.62
CA PRO A 218 -11.04 -20.31 -11.98
C PRO A 218 -10.65 -18.82 -12.06
N ASP A 219 -11.65 -17.96 -12.14
CA ASP A 219 -11.44 -16.52 -12.11
C ASP A 219 -10.82 -16.14 -10.75
N PRO A 220 -9.64 -15.49 -10.73
CA PRO A 220 -8.99 -15.08 -9.48
C PRO A 220 -9.82 -14.08 -8.66
N ALA A 221 -10.83 -13.43 -9.25
CA ALA A 221 -11.75 -12.54 -8.53
C ALA A 221 -12.88 -13.27 -7.78
N LEU A 222 -12.97 -14.61 -7.88
CA LEU A 222 -14.01 -15.35 -7.17
C LEU A 222 -13.85 -15.23 -5.64
N PRO A 223 -14.94 -14.95 -4.90
CA PRO A 223 -14.90 -14.86 -3.45
C PRO A 223 -14.39 -16.15 -2.79
N VAL A 224 -13.47 -16.00 -1.85
CA VAL A 224 -12.90 -17.11 -1.06
C VAL A 224 -13.30 -17.03 0.41
N PRO A 225 -13.50 -18.17 1.10
CA PRO A 225 -13.82 -18.17 2.53
C PRO A 225 -12.79 -17.43 3.37
N MET A 226 -13.27 -16.56 4.26
CA MET A 226 -12.40 -15.69 5.05
C MET A 226 -11.69 -16.46 6.17
N SER A 227 -10.40 -16.19 6.39
CA SER A 227 -9.55 -16.91 7.34
C SER A 227 -10.01 -16.85 8.80
N TYR A 228 -10.66 -15.75 9.19
CA TYR A 228 -11.04 -15.45 10.56
C TYR A 228 -12.39 -16.04 11.00
N TRP A 229 -13.15 -16.67 10.10
CA TRP A 229 -14.39 -17.33 10.50
C TRP A 229 -14.08 -18.52 11.43
N GLU A 230 -14.74 -18.55 12.58
CA GLU A 230 -14.82 -19.72 13.44
C GLU A 230 -15.53 -20.87 12.71
N GLY A 231 -15.25 -22.10 13.16
CA GLY A 231 -15.75 -23.32 12.54
C GLY A 231 -14.62 -24.28 12.17
N GLU A 232 -15.01 -25.41 11.59
CA GLU A 232 -14.05 -26.45 11.25
C GLU A 232 -13.49 -26.25 9.84
N ARG A 233 -12.17 -26.43 9.73
CA ARG A 233 -11.45 -26.48 8.46
C ARG A 233 -10.82 -27.84 8.32
N TYR A 234 -11.22 -28.56 7.28
CA TYR A 234 -10.77 -29.92 7.04
C TYR A 234 -10.58 -30.15 5.55
N TYR A 235 -9.99 -31.30 5.21
CA TYR A 235 -9.78 -31.71 3.83
C TYR A 235 -10.62 -32.93 3.55
N ARG A 236 -11.22 -32.99 2.36
CA ARG A 236 -11.92 -34.17 1.86
C ARG A 236 -11.12 -34.78 0.72
N VAL A 237 -11.03 -36.10 0.68
CA VAL A 237 -10.46 -36.83 -0.46
C VAL A 237 -11.42 -36.68 -1.64
N GLY A 238 -11.01 -35.83 -2.59
CA GLY A 238 -11.81 -35.46 -3.76
C GLY A 238 -11.63 -36.45 -4.93
N SER A 239 -12.31 -36.18 -6.03
CA SER A 239 -12.21 -36.96 -7.27
C SER A 239 -10.84 -36.90 -7.96
N LYS A 240 -9.94 -36.02 -7.49
CA LYS A 240 -8.54 -35.92 -7.94
C LYS A 240 -7.72 -37.13 -7.50
N ALA A 241 -8.06 -37.71 -6.34
CA ALA A 241 -7.38 -38.89 -5.82
C ALA A 241 -7.78 -40.12 -6.63
N LYS A 242 -6.80 -40.76 -7.28
CA LYS A 242 -7.01 -41.89 -8.19
C LYS A 242 -6.18 -43.12 -7.81
N ASP A 243 -5.55 -43.11 -6.63
CA ASP A 243 -4.76 -44.23 -6.17
C ASP A 243 -5.66 -45.43 -5.90
N LYS A 244 -5.21 -46.63 -6.27
CA LYS A 244 -5.92 -47.88 -5.97
C LYS A 244 -5.19 -48.65 -4.88
N GLN A 245 -5.95 -49.22 -3.95
CA GLN A 245 -5.41 -50.17 -2.98
C GLN A 245 -4.71 -51.33 -3.69
N ALA A 246 -3.55 -51.75 -3.17
CA ALA A 246 -2.80 -52.83 -3.79
C ALA A 246 -3.53 -54.18 -3.62
N ILE A 247 -3.46 -55.03 -4.64
CA ILE A 247 -3.99 -56.40 -4.58
C ILE A 247 -2.83 -57.34 -4.22
N PRO A 248 -3.01 -58.30 -3.29
CA PRO A 248 -2.00 -59.30 -2.98
C PRO A 248 -1.56 -60.06 -4.24
N LYS A 249 -0.25 -60.19 -4.44
CA LYS A 249 0.28 -61.01 -5.54
C LYS A 249 -0.02 -62.48 -5.25
N PRO A 250 -0.48 -63.28 -6.23
CA PRO A 250 -0.64 -64.73 -6.07
C PRO A 250 0.67 -65.35 -5.59
N LYS A 251 0.62 -66.25 -4.60
CA LYS A 251 1.81 -67.03 -4.19
C LYS A 251 2.33 -67.79 -5.42
N ALA A 252 3.59 -67.56 -5.79
CA ALA A 252 4.25 -68.34 -6.83
C ALA A 252 4.27 -69.83 -6.45
N PRO A 253 4.05 -70.77 -7.40
CA PRO A 253 4.11 -72.20 -7.10
C PRO A 253 5.51 -72.57 -6.57
N VAL A 254 5.55 -73.33 -5.48
CA VAL A 254 6.78 -73.92 -4.94
C VAL A 254 7.36 -74.86 -6.01
N PRO A 255 8.64 -74.75 -6.41
CA PRO A 255 9.24 -75.70 -7.35
C PRO A 255 9.28 -77.10 -6.73
N PRO A 256 8.97 -78.17 -7.49
CA PRO A 256 8.97 -79.52 -6.94
C PRO A 256 10.38 -79.93 -6.51
N ALA A 257 10.47 -80.49 -5.30
CA ALA A 257 11.69 -81.06 -4.76
C ALA A 257 12.26 -82.14 -5.70
N LYS A 258 13.57 -82.08 -5.98
CA LYS A 258 14.30 -83.12 -6.70
C LYS A 258 14.16 -84.45 -5.94
N ARG A 259 13.56 -85.45 -6.59
CA ARG A 259 13.68 -86.85 -6.19
C ARG A 259 15.10 -87.33 -6.46
N THR A 260 15.75 -87.88 -5.44
CA THR A 260 16.89 -88.79 -5.56
C THR A 260 16.33 -90.20 -5.51
N ASP A 261 16.52 -90.96 -6.59
CA ASP A 261 16.19 -92.38 -6.68
C ASP A 261 17.26 -93.26 -6.01
N GLY A 262 16.83 -94.40 -5.46
CA GLY A 262 17.65 -95.46 -4.87
C GLY A 262 16.97 -96.00 -3.61
N ALA A 263 15.93 -96.81 -3.76
CA ALA A 263 15.98 -98.28 -3.77
C ALA A 263 16.15 -98.87 -2.35
N ASP A 264 15.06 -99.39 -1.78
CA ASP A 264 14.89 -100.83 -1.53
C ASP A 264 13.65 -101.15 -0.66
N ASP A 265 13.01 -102.24 -1.08
CA ASP A 265 12.16 -103.20 -0.34
C ASP A 265 10.72 -102.91 0.13
N LEU A 266 9.90 -103.89 -0.26
CA LEU A 266 8.47 -104.16 -0.07
C LEU A 266 8.17 -104.71 1.37
N PRO A 267 7.00 -105.33 1.67
CA PRO A 267 5.63 -104.79 1.76
C PRO A 267 4.86 -105.33 3.00
N ILE A 268 4.08 -104.57 3.80
CA ILE A 268 3.06 -105.22 4.68
C ILE A 268 1.80 -104.36 4.90
N ASN A 269 0.70 -104.86 4.32
CA ASN A 269 -0.63 -105.11 4.88
C ASN A 269 -1.14 -104.40 6.16
N ASN A 270 -2.43 -104.01 6.03
CA ASN A 270 -3.55 -104.21 6.95
C ASN A 270 -4.13 -103.05 7.80
N THR A 271 -5.42 -102.83 7.49
CA THR A 271 -6.60 -102.65 8.36
C THR A 271 -6.87 -101.32 9.07
N ASN A 272 -7.92 -100.66 8.55
CA ASN A 272 -9.04 -100.02 9.24
C ASN A 272 -8.76 -99.21 10.50
N GLU A 273 -8.92 -97.89 10.38
CA GLU A 273 -9.83 -97.17 11.26
C GLU A 273 -10.42 -95.94 10.55
N SER A 274 -11.73 -95.82 10.65
CA SER A 274 -12.55 -94.78 10.07
C SER A 274 -12.28 -93.42 10.72
N ALA A 275 -11.83 -92.45 9.94
CA ALA A 275 -12.04 -91.03 10.22
C ALA A 275 -12.25 -90.30 8.86
N PRO A 276 -13.31 -89.49 8.72
CA PRO A 276 -13.55 -88.73 7.49
C PRO A 276 -12.40 -87.73 7.29
N PRO A 277 -12.01 -87.43 6.03
CA PRO A 277 -10.96 -86.46 5.77
C PRO A 277 -11.37 -85.10 6.36
N PRO A 278 -10.42 -84.31 6.92
CA PRO A 278 -10.74 -82.96 7.32
C PRO A 278 -11.30 -82.24 6.09
N ALA A 279 -12.45 -81.61 6.28
CA ALA A 279 -13.05 -80.76 5.27
C ALA A 279 -11.98 -79.77 4.80
N ASP A 280 -11.80 -79.73 3.49
CA ASP A 280 -11.05 -78.70 2.79
C ASP A 280 -11.77 -77.38 3.04
N THR A 281 -11.43 -76.71 4.16
CA THR A 281 -11.94 -75.38 4.51
C THR A 281 -10.89 -74.34 4.20
N ASP A 282 -10.31 -74.36 3.00
CA ASP A 282 -10.00 -73.10 2.33
C ASP A 282 -11.29 -72.63 1.66
N GLN A 283 -12.21 -72.12 2.49
CA GLN A 283 -13.19 -71.18 1.97
C GLN A 283 -12.37 -70.01 1.43
N ASP A 284 -12.31 -69.94 0.11
CA ASP A 284 -11.92 -68.76 -0.66
C ASP A 284 -12.80 -67.61 -0.17
N VAL A 285 -12.37 -66.93 0.90
CA VAL A 285 -12.98 -65.68 1.34
C VAL A 285 -12.67 -64.70 0.22
N ALA A 286 -13.64 -64.49 -0.66
CA ALA A 286 -13.53 -63.53 -1.75
C ALA A 286 -13.08 -62.20 -1.15
N LEU A 287 -11.82 -61.81 -1.43
CA LEU A 287 -11.26 -60.57 -0.94
C LEU A 287 -12.12 -59.41 -1.45
N PRO A 288 -12.41 -58.40 -0.60
CA PRO A 288 -13.19 -57.25 -1.04
C PRO A 288 -12.49 -56.54 -2.20
N PRO A 289 -13.25 -55.94 -3.15
CA PRO A 289 -12.65 -55.26 -4.28
C PRO A 289 -11.77 -54.09 -3.80
N PRO A 290 -10.62 -53.82 -4.46
CA PRO A 290 -9.73 -52.72 -4.08
C PRO A 290 -10.42 -51.37 -4.25
N GLU A 291 -10.36 -50.54 -3.22
CA GLU A 291 -10.95 -49.20 -3.25
C GLU A 291 -10.01 -48.16 -3.88
N THR A 292 -10.62 -47.09 -4.40
CA THR A 292 -9.91 -45.92 -4.92
C THR A 292 -9.90 -44.81 -3.89
N GLY A 293 -8.77 -44.12 -3.77
CA GLY A 293 -8.59 -43.08 -2.77
C GLY A 293 -7.24 -42.37 -2.89
N LEU A 294 -6.75 -41.88 -1.76
CA LEU A 294 -5.49 -41.16 -1.61
C LEU A 294 -4.50 -42.00 -0.80
N ASN A 295 -3.31 -42.22 -1.33
CA ASN A 295 -2.25 -42.92 -0.62
C ASN A 295 -1.78 -42.15 0.62
N ILE A 296 -1.75 -42.84 1.75
CA ILE A 296 -1.08 -42.39 2.97
C ILE A 296 0.35 -42.89 2.94
N ARG A 297 1.31 -41.98 3.15
CA ARG A 297 2.74 -42.27 3.09
C ARG A 297 3.42 -41.99 4.42
N GLU A 298 4.39 -42.85 4.74
CA GLU A 298 5.18 -42.77 5.97
C GLU A 298 5.94 -41.44 6.12
N LEU A 299 6.49 -40.92 5.01
CA LEU A 299 7.22 -39.66 4.93
C LEU A 299 6.60 -38.75 3.85
N PRO A 300 6.77 -37.42 3.93
CA PRO A 300 6.23 -36.43 2.98
C PRO A 300 6.97 -36.44 1.63
N ASN A 301 6.97 -37.59 0.95
CA ASN A 301 7.68 -37.84 -0.28
C ASN A 301 6.90 -38.83 -1.15
N GLY A 302 6.70 -38.52 -2.43
CA GLY A 302 5.98 -39.37 -3.38
C GLY A 302 6.59 -40.76 -3.61
N LYS A 303 7.85 -40.98 -3.23
CA LYS A 303 8.52 -42.29 -3.26
C LYS A 303 8.48 -43.06 -1.94
N SER A 304 7.96 -42.44 -0.88
CA SER A 304 7.87 -43.07 0.44
C SER A 304 6.93 -44.27 0.43
N LYS A 305 7.19 -45.22 1.33
CA LYS A 305 6.33 -46.39 1.58
C LYS A 305 4.88 -45.95 1.83
N ILE A 306 3.96 -46.63 1.14
CA ILE A 306 2.52 -46.49 1.35
C ILE A 306 2.15 -47.30 2.58
N VAL A 307 1.52 -46.65 3.55
CA VAL A 307 1.16 -47.24 4.85
C VAL A 307 -0.35 -47.42 5.01
N GLY A 308 -1.15 -46.82 4.11
CA GLY A 308 -2.59 -46.97 4.05
C GLY A 308 -3.18 -46.22 2.86
N VAL A 309 -4.49 -46.30 2.69
CA VAL A 309 -5.26 -45.55 1.69
C VAL A 309 -6.45 -44.88 2.39
N LEU A 310 -6.69 -43.60 2.11
CA LEU A 310 -7.93 -42.93 2.48
C LEU A 310 -8.90 -43.01 1.30
N PRO A 311 -10.05 -43.68 1.43
CA PRO A 311 -11.01 -43.79 0.33
C PRO A 311 -11.58 -42.43 -0.06
N THR A 312 -12.02 -42.31 -1.31
CA THR A 312 -12.69 -41.10 -1.81
C THR A 312 -13.88 -40.74 -0.93
N GLY A 313 -13.98 -39.46 -0.54
CA GLY A 313 -15.00 -38.96 0.38
C GLY A 313 -14.57 -38.94 1.85
N ALA A 314 -13.48 -39.61 2.23
CA ALA A 314 -12.94 -39.51 3.59
C ALA A 314 -12.48 -38.08 3.91
N GLU A 315 -12.59 -37.69 5.19
CA GLU A 315 -12.29 -36.34 5.66
C GLU A 315 -11.25 -36.35 6.78
N ILE A 316 -10.31 -35.41 6.71
CA ILE A 316 -9.20 -35.32 7.65
C ILE A 316 -9.00 -33.89 8.16
N ILE A 317 -8.56 -33.79 9.40
CA ILE A 317 -8.06 -32.55 9.99
C ILE A 317 -6.54 -32.54 9.82
N ALA A 318 -6.01 -31.47 9.23
CA ALA A 318 -4.58 -31.29 9.05
C ALA A 318 -3.88 -31.01 10.39
N GLY A 319 -2.70 -31.60 10.57
CA GLY A 319 -1.79 -31.33 11.68
C GLY A 319 -0.84 -30.19 11.38
N GLU A 320 0.16 -30.01 12.24
CA GLU A 320 1.24 -29.07 11.99
C GLU A 320 1.92 -29.40 10.66
N GLY A 321 2.03 -28.39 9.79
CA GLY A 321 2.66 -28.53 8.49
C GLY A 321 4.16 -28.78 8.62
N ASP A 322 4.74 -29.48 7.65
CA ASP A 322 6.20 -29.63 7.53
C ASP A 322 6.74 -28.51 6.64
N PRO A 323 7.50 -27.53 7.17
CA PRO A 323 7.99 -26.40 6.39
C PRO A 323 8.89 -26.81 5.21
N ALA A 324 9.55 -27.98 5.28
CA ALA A 324 10.38 -28.49 4.19
C ALA A 324 9.55 -29.10 3.05
N HIS A 325 8.27 -29.43 3.32
CA HIS A 325 7.40 -30.17 2.40
C HIS A 325 5.98 -29.58 2.36
N PRO A 326 5.81 -28.37 1.80
CA PRO A 326 4.53 -27.63 1.83
C PRO A 326 3.38 -28.30 1.06
N ASP A 327 3.70 -29.20 0.12
CA ASP A 327 2.71 -29.95 -0.66
C ASP A 327 2.18 -31.19 0.06
N TRP A 328 2.65 -31.47 1.28
CA TRP A 328 2.25 -32.63 2.07
C TRP A 328 1.57 -32.18 3.36
N ILE A 329 0.47 -32.86 3.69
CA ILE A 329 -0.27 -32.65 4.93
C ILE A 329 -0.03 -33.85 5.84
N LYS A 330 0.41 -33.58 7.07
CA LYS A 330 0.38 -34.58 8.13
C LYS A 330 -1.04 -34.68 8.68
N ILE A 331 -1.57 -35.89 8.80
CA ILE A 331 -2.91 -36.10 9.37
C ILE A 331 -2.85 -35.87 10.88
N LYS A 332 -3.68 -34.96 11.41
CA LYS A 332 -3.90 -34.79 12.86
C LYS A 332 -4.89 -35.81 13.37
N SER A 333 -6.02 -35.92 12.67
CA SER A 333 -7.10 -36.85 12.96
C SER A 333 -7.95 -37.09 11.71
N ILE A 334 -8.65 -38.23 11.70
CA ILE A 334 -9.68 -38.55 10.72
C ILE A 334 -11.01 -38.01 11.25
N LYS A 335 -11.65 -37.13 10.48
CA LYS A 335 -12.96 -36.56 10.81
C LYS A 335 -14.08 -37.54 10.45
N SER A 336 -14.02 -38.11 9.26
CA SER A 336 -14.97 -39.12 8.77
C SER A 336 -14.31 -40.03 7.73
N GLY A 337 -14.84 -41.25 7.57
CA GLY A 337 -14.24 -42.29 6.73
C GLY A 337 -13.27 -43.21 7.50
N THR A 338 -12.90 -44.33 6.89
CA THR A 338 -12.03 -45.35 7.50
C THR A 338 -10.72 -45.45 6.73
N VAL A 339 -9.59 -45.42 7.44
CA VAL A 339 -8.29 -45.69 6.82
C VAL A 339 -8.22 -47.15 6.42
N LEU A 340 -8.00 -47.40 5.14
CA LEU A 340 -7.81 -48.74 4.59
C LEU A 340 -6.33 -49.13 4.64
N SER A 341 -6.07 -50.44 4.69
CA SER A 341 -4.72 -50.98 4.58
C SER A 341 -4.13 -50.64 3.20
N ALA A 342 -2.80 -50.60 3.09
CA ALA A 342 -2.15 -50.37 1.79
C ALA A 342 -2.45 -51.49 0.78
N GLU A 343 -2.75 -52.70 1.26
CA GLU A 343 -3.02 -53.90 0.47
C GLU A 343 -4.27 -54.63 0.99
N VAL A 344 -5.16 -55.05 0.09
CA VAL A 344 -6.42 -55.73 0.41
C VAL A 344 -6.17 -56.98 1.26
N GLY A 345 -6.92 -57.14 2.34
CA GLY A 345 -6.82 -58.31 3.24
C GLY A 345 -5.63 -58.27 4.23
N LYS A 346 -4.79 -57.23 4.20
CA LYS A 346 -3.76 -56.99 5.23
C LYS A 346 -4.30 -56.09 6.37
N PRO A 347 -3.73 -56.17 7.59
CA PRO A 347 -4.08 -55.23 8.66
C PRO A 347 -3.65 -53.80 8.30
N VAL A 348 -4.41 -52.82 8.76
CA VAL A 348 -4.09 -51.39 8.62
C VAL A 348 -2.83 -51.08 9.43
N SER A 349 -1.89 -50.32 8.86
CA SER A 349 -0.71 -49.90 9.60
C SER A 349 -1.12 -48.95 10.74
N PRO A 350 -0.71 -49.20 12.00
CA PRO A 350 -1.10 -48.35 13.12
C PRO A 350 -0.77 -46.88 12.90
N GLN A 351 0.37 -46.57 12.26
CA GLN A 351 0.85 -45.21 12.04
C GLN A 351 0.12 -44.45 10.92
N ALA A 352 -0.71 -45.12 10.11
CA ALA A 352 -1.31 -44.52 8.91
C ALA A 352 -2.18 -43.30 9.24
N GLN A 353 -2.92 -43.33 10.35
CA GLN A 353 -3.79 -42.24 10.77
C GLN A 353 -3.06 -40.96 11.25
N TRP A 354 -1.73 -40.97 11.37
CA TRP A 354 -0.89 -39.81 11.73
C TRP A 354 0.24 -39.54 10.72
N SER A 355 0.13 -40.17 9.54
CA SER A 355 1.13 -40.10 8.47
C SER A 355 0.77 -39.01 7.44
N TYR A 356 1.46 -38.98 6.30
CA TYR A 356 1.40 -37.89 5.34
C TYR A 356 0.54 -38.21 4.12
N VAL A 357 -0.18 -37.22 3.62
CA VAL A 357 -0.98 -37.27 2.39
C VAL A 357 -0.65 -36.09 1.49
N PHE A 358 -0.81 -36.27 0.18
CA PHE A 358 -0.48 -35.21 -0.79
C PHE A 358 -1.61 -34.18 -0.88
N LYS A 359 -1.29 -32.90 -0.64
CA LYS A 359 -2.26 -31.80 -0.58
C LYS A 359 -2.97 -31.55 -1.91
N GLY A 360 -2.28 -31.74 -3.03
CA GLY A 360 -2.81 -31.45 -4.37
C GLY A 360 -4.03 -32.31 -4.77
N GLU A 361 -4.25 -33.43 -4.08
CA GLU A 361 -5.38 -34.35 -4.33
C GLU A 361 -6.52 -34.20 -3.32
N LEU A 362 -6.39 -33.27 -2.37
CA LEU A 362 -7.40 -32.96 -1.38
C LEU A 362 -8.21 -31.73 -1.78
N ASP A 363 -9.50 -31.76 -1.46
CA ASP A 363 -10.36 -30.59 -1.55
C ASP A 363 -10.48 -29.96 -0.16
N ALA A 364 -10.08 -28.69 -0.04
CA ALA A 364 -10.27 -27.93 1.19
C ALA A 364 -11.77 -27.69 1.43
N VAL A 365 -12.22 -27.94 2.65
CA VAL A 365 -13.59 -27.71 3.09
C VAL A 365 -13.57 -26.75 4.27
N VAL A 366 -14.41 -25.72 4.17
CA VAL A 366 -14.64 -24.73 5.23
C VAL A 366 -16.08 -24.88 5.66
N ASP A 367 -16.29 -25.13 6.95
CA ASP A 367 -17.61 -25.23 7.58
C ASP A 367 -17.71 -24.15 8.66
N PRO A 368 -18.07 -22.92 8.29
CA PRO A 368 -18.11 -21.81 9.22
C PRO A 368 -19.27 -21.97 10.20
N GLN A 369 -18.97 -21.86 11.49
CA GLN A 369 -19.94 -21.93 12.58
C GLN A 369 -19.48 -21.03 13.75
N PRO A 370 -20.40 -20.29 14.40
CA PRO A 370 -21.83 -20.20 14.08
C PRO A 370 -22.14 -19.30 12.88
N LEU A 371 -23.28 -19.53 12.23
CA LEU A 371 -23.88 -18.66 11.22
C LEU A 371 -25.03 -17.85 11.82
N ASP A 372 -25.36 -16.71 11.20
CA ASP A 372 -26.47 -15.81 11.57
C ASP A 372 -26.40 -15.21 12.98
N THR A 373 -25.28 -15.37 13.67
CA THR A 373 -25.03 -14.78 15.00
C THR A 373 -23.84 -13.82 14.96
N VAL A 374 -23.81 -12.91 15.92
CA VAL A 374 -22.62 -12.09 16.17
C VAL A 374 -21.57 -12.96 16.87
N VAL A 375 -20.38 -13.03 16.27
CA VAL A 375 -19.22 -13.74 16.82
C VAL A 375 -18.21 -12.71 17.27
N ILE A 376 -17.91 -12.69 18.57
CA ILE A 376 -16.75 -11.97 19.13
C ILE A 376 -15.58 -12.94 19.15
N LEU A 377 -14.52 -12.62 18.41
CA LEU A 377 -13.35 -13.49 18.31
C LEU A 377 -12.62 -13.53 19.66
N LYS A 378 -12.44 -14.74 20.20
CA LYS A 378 -11.65 -14.96 21.42
C LYS A 378 -10.21 -14.49 21.25
N GLU A 379 -9.66 -14.72 20.06
CA GLU A 379 -8.35 -14.24 19.64
C GLU A 379 -8.51 -13.35 18.40
N PRO A 380 -8.49 -12.01 18.58
CA PRO A 380 -8.61 -11.08 17.47
C PRO A 380 -7.56 -11.34 16.38
N GLN A 381 -7.98 -11.39 15.13
CA GLN A 381 -7.12 -11.74 14.00
C GLN A 381 -6.49 -10.49 13.40
N HIS A 382 -5.17 -10.48 13.23
CA HIS A 382 -4.48 -9.35 12.61
C HIS A 382 -4.87 -9.22 11.13
N ILE A 383 -5.10 -7.99 10.67
CA ILE A 383 -5.33 -7.65 9.27
C ILE A 383 -4.50 -6.42 8.90
N LYS A 384 -3.91 -6.41 7.72
CA LYS A 384 -3.15 -5.26 7.23
C LYS A 384 -4.01 -4.35 6.36
N ALA A 385 -3.67 -3.07 6.33
CA ALA A 385 -4.24 -2.14 5.36
C ALA A 385 -4.09 -2.69 3.93
N GLY A 386 -5.18 -2.69 3.17
CA GLY A 386 -5.20 -3.22 1.80
C GLY A 386 -5.46 -4.72 1.67
N GLU A 387 -5.49 -5.49 2.76
CA GLU A 387 -5.91 -6.90 2.72
C GLU A 387 -7.44 -7.00 2.63
N VAL A 388 -7.95 -7.98 1.88
CA VAL A 388 -9.39 -8.23 1.76
C VAL A 388 -9.96 -8.63 3.12
N VAL A 389 -10.91 -7.84 3.64
CA VAL A 389 -11.59 -8.05 4.92
C VAL A 389 -12.96 -8.71 4.76
N ALA A 390 -13.62 -8.52 3.62
CA ALA A 390 -14.92 -9.10 3.29
C ALA A 390 -15.19 -9.00 1.78
N HIS A 391 -16.31 -9.56 1.32
CA HIS A 391 -16.85 -9.30 -0.02
C HIS A 391 -18.19 -8.58 0.09
N VAL A 392 -18.49 -7.73 -0.90
CA VAL A 392 -19.73 -6.94 -0.98
C VAL A 392 -20.95 -7.87 -1.01
N GLY A 393 -21.91 -7.64 -0.12
CA GLY A 393 -23.16 -8.39 -0.05
C GLY A 393 -24.29 -7.72 -0.83
N GLN A 394 -25.54 -7.98 -0.43
CA GLN A 394 -26.73 -7.42 -1.06
C GLN A 394 -27.52 -6.57 -0.07
N TYR A 395 -28.12 -5.49 -0.54
CA TYR A 395 -29.03 -4.69 0.27
C TYR A 395 -30.10 -3.99 -0.58
N GLN A 396 -31.29 -4.56 -0.63
CA GLN A 396 -32.40 -4.05 -1.44
C GLN A 396 -33.36 -3.22 -0.59
N TRP A 397 -33.65 -2.03 -1.09
CA TRP A 397 -34.67 -1.12 -0.57
C TRP A 397 -36.08 -1.51 -1.10
N PRO A 398 -37.18 -1.00 -0.51
CA PRO A 398 -38.53 -1.30 -0.99
C PRO A 398 -38.72 -1.04 -2.48
N MET A 399 -38.14 0.03 -3.03
CA MET A 399 -38.25 0.37 -4.47
C MET A 399 -37.44 -0.56 -5.39
N LYS A 400 -36.51 -1.34 -4.83
CA LYS A 400 -35.68 -2.32 -5.56
C LYS A 400 -36.14 -3.76 -5.31
N ALA A 401 -37.16 -3.94 -4.47
CA ALA A 401 -37.79 -5.24 -4.26
C ALA A 401 -38.39 -5.74 -5.58
N SER A 402 -38.28 -7.04 -5.83
CA SER A 402 -38.70 -7.67 -7.09
C SER A 402 -39.93 -8.58 -6.87
N PRO A 403 -40.71 -8.89 -7.93
CA PRO A 403 -41.68 -9.98 -7.88
C PRO A 403 -40.99 -11.32 -7.51
N ILE A 404 -41.70 -12.20 -6.82
CA ILE A 404 -41.14 -13.45 -6.27
C ILE A 404 -40.77 -14.42 -7.42
N PRO A 405 -39.55 -15.00 -7.47
CA PRO A 405 -38.47 -14.85 -6.50
C PRO A 405 -37.57 -13.61 -6.75
N PRO A 406 -37.05 -12.99 -5.68
CA PRO A 406 -36.13 -11.86 -5.79
C PRO A 406 -34.82 -12.22 -6.52
N LYS A 407 -34.22 -11.23 -7.19
CA LYS A 407 -32.92 -11.37 -7.86
C LYS A 407 -31.84 -10.68 -7.02
N PRO A 408 -30.67 -11.28 -6.77
CA PRO A 408 -29.53 -10.59 -6.16
C PRO A 408 -28.90 -9.65 -7.20
N ASN A 409 -29.33 -8.40 -7.20
CA ASN A 409 -28.97 -7.40 -8.22
C ASN A 409 -28.69 -6.01 -7.65
N TYR A 410 -28.43 -5.91 -6.35
CA TYR A 410 -28.12 -4.64 -5.69
C TYR A 410 -26.95 -4.85 -4.72
N PRO A 411 -25.72 -5.02 -5.24
CA PRO A 411 -24.54 -5.11 -4.41
C PRO A 411 -24.35 -3.78 -3.67
N MET A 412 -24.13 -3.87 -2.35
CA MET A 412 -23.92 -2.69 -1.53
C MET A 412 -23.04 -3.02 -0.33
N LEU A 413 -22.07 -2.17 -0.05
CA LEU A 413 -21.31 -2.13 1.20
C LEU A 413 -21.62 -0.81 1.90
N HIS A 414 -21.91 -0.87 3.20
CA HIS A 414 -21.86 0.30 4.08
C HIS A 414 -20.55 0.28 4.87
N LEU A 415 -19.76 1.34 4.80
CA LEU A 415 -18.50 1.51 5.53
C LEU A 415 -18.61 2.67 6.51
N GLU A 416 -18.43 2.37 7.80
CA GLU A 416 -18.47 3.36 8.88
C GLU A 416 -17.16 3.33 9.69
N VAL A 417 -16.69 4.49 10.14
CA VAL A 417 -15.52 4.62 11.01
C VAL A 417 -15.89 5.43 12.23
N PHE A 418 -15.61 4.90 13.42
CA PHE A 418 -16.00 5.56 14.66
C PHE A 418 -15.01 5.34 15.80
N ALA A 419 -15.00 6.26 16.75
CA ALA A 419 -14.17 6.23 17.94
C ALA A 419 -14.99 6.57 19.19
N GLY A 420 -14.48 6.12 20.34
CA GLY A 420 -15.06 6.44 21.64
C GLY A 420 -14.87 7.90 22.05
N PRO A 421 -15.32 8.27 23.26
CA PRO A 421 -15.22 9.64 23.77
C PRO A 421 -13.78 10.16 23.93
N ASP A 422 -12.77 9.27 23.90
CA ASP A 422 -11.35 9.61 23.98
C ASP A 422 -10.80 10.26 22.71
N LEU A 423 -11.55 10.27 21.61
CA LEU A 423 -11.14 10.92 20.36
C LEU A 423 -10.78 12.40 20.55
N LYS A 424 -11.63 13.14 21.27
CA LYS A 424 -11.41 14.58 21.50
C LYS A 424 -10.08 14.82 22.22
N ASP A 425 -9.86 14.13 23.33
CA ASP A 425 -8.62 14.23 24.11
C ASP A 425 -7.39 13.77 23.31
N PHE A 426 -7.56 12.78 22.42
CA PHE A 426 -6.50 12.38 21.52
C PHE A 426 -6.15 13.46 20.49
N ILE A 427 -7.14 14.10 19.85
CA ILE A 427 -6.90 15.18 18.89
C ILE A 427 -6.18 16.35 19.57
N ASP A 428 -6.58 16.71 20.78
CA ASP A 428 -5.92 17.77 21.56
C ASP A 428 -4.44 17.44 21.84
N ARG A 429 -4.14 16.19 22.25
CA ARG A 429 -2.76 15.70 22.42
C ARG A 429 -1.99 15.60 21.10
N SER A 430 -2.67 15.21 20.02
CA SER A 430 -2.11 15.10 18.68
C SER A 430 -1.64 16.46 18.17
N ARG A 431 -2.49 17.48 18.29
CA ARG A 431 -2.16 18.87 17.95
C ARG A 431 -1.02 19.42 18.81
N ALA A 432 -0.98 19.07 20.09
CA ALA A 432 0.15 19.43 20.96
C ALA A 432 1.47 18.76 20.52
N ARG A 433 1.46 17.45 20.23
CA ARG A 433 2.62 16.71 19.72
C ARG A 433 3.11 17.26 18.38
N ALA A 434 2.20 17.63 17.48
CA ALA A 434 2.55 18.13 16.17
C ALA A 434 3.40 19.42 16.21
N LYS A 435 3.18 20.29 17.21
CA LYS A 435 4.00 21.50 17.45
C LYS A 435 5.45 21.17 17.82
N GLU A 436 5.71 19.98 18.35
CA GLU A 436 7.05 19.51 18.70
C GLU A 436 7.78 18.91 17.47
N LEU A 437 7.07 18.55 16.40
CA LEU A 437 7.64 17.86 15.23
C LEU A 437 8.44 18.81 14.32
N ASN A 438 9.42 18.26 13.59
CA ASN A 438 10.17 19.02 12.59
C ASN A 438 9.38 19.24 11.29
N GLU A 439 9.85 20.17 10.45
CA GLU A 439 9.25 20.52 9.15
C GLU A 439 9.04 19.33 8.21
N LYS A 440 9.86 18.26 8.31
CA LYS A 440 9.70 17.04 7.49
C LYS A 440 8.41 16.27 7.77
N ASN A 441 7.72 16.57 8.88
CA ASN A 441 6.42 15.99 9.22
C ASN A 441 5.24 16.82 8.72
N LYS A 442 5.48 17.99 8.11
CA LYS A 442 4.43 18.83 7.53
C LYS A 442 4.30 18.54 6.04
N GLN A 443 3.35 17.67 5.71
CA GLN A 443 3.16 17.13 4.36
C GLN A 443 1.87 17.62 3.70
N LEU A 444 1.09 18.44 4.41
CA LEU A 444 -0.19 18.99 3.96
C LEU A 444 -0.01 20.50 3.78
N LEU A 445 -0.43 21.04 2.64
CA LEU A 445 -0.56 22.47 2.42
C LEU A 445 -2.00 22.86 2.73
N GLU A 446 -2.21 23.59 3.81
CA GLU A 446 -3.52 24.15 4.15
C GLU A 446 -3.63 25.56 3.58
N ILE A 447 -4.75 25.81 2.90
CA ILE A 447 -5.18 27.10 2.39
C ILE A 447 -6.44 27.45 3.17
N GLU A 448 -6.35 28.47 4.02
CA GLU A 448 -7.46 28.93 4.84
C GLU A 448 -8.35 29.91 4.04
N PRO A 449 -9.65 30.02 4.41
CA PRO A 449 -10.50 31.05 3.86
C PRO A 449 -9.87 32.45 3.98
N GLY A 450 -9.89 33.22 2.89
CA GLY A 450 -9.23 34.52 2.77
C GLY A 450 -7.87 34.51 2.10
N ALA A 451 -7.26 33.35 1.85
CA ALA A 451 -6.00 33.22 1.12
C ALA A 451 -6.12 33.78 -0.32
N LYS A 452 -5.29 34.76 -0.67
CA LYS A 452 -5.29 35.37 -2.01
C LYS A 452 -4.24 34.72 -2.89
N LEU A 453 -4.54 34.51 -4.17
CA LEU A 453 -3.61 33.85 -5.08
C LEU A 453 -2.77 34.86 -5.86
N VAL A 454 -1.56 34.46 -6.26
CA VAL A 454 -0.78 35.19 -7.28
C VAL A 454 -1.24 34.72 -8.65
N SER A 455 -2.12 35.47 -9.31
CA SER A 455 -2.72 35.11 -10.60
C SER A 455 -2.00 35.74 -11.80
N GLU A 456 -1.37 36.89 -11.63
CA GLU A 456 -0.64 37.59 -12.69
C GLU A 456 0.84 37.25 -12.67
N ILE A 457 1.34 36.71 -13.79
CA ILE A 457 2.78 36.50 -14.01
C ILE A 457 3.33 37.74 -14.73
N PRO A 458 4.34 38.44 -14.18
CA PRO A 458 4.96 39.59 -14.82
C PRO A 458 5.47 39.28 -16.22
N ALA A 459 5.39 40.25 -17.14
CA ALA A 459 6.01 40.11 -18.45
C ALA A 459 7.54 39.98 -18.33
N PRO A 460 8.21 39.19 -19.21
CA PRO A 460 9.67 39.08 -19.23
C PRO A 460 10.36 40.45 -19.33
N ASP A 461 11.28 40.74 -18.41
CA ASP A 461 12.01 42.01 -18.29
C ASP A 461 13.48 41.91 -18.75
N GLN A 462 13.92 40.74 -19.22
CA GLN A 462 15.23 40.49 -19.81
C GLN A 462 15.09 39.81 -21.17
N LYS A 463 15.94 40.22 -22.13
CA LYS A 463 15.96 39.63 -23.48
C LYS A 463 17.38 39.35 -23.93
N LEU A 464 17.65 38.11 -24.33
CA LEU A 464 18.85 37.72 -25.04
C LEU A 464 18.62 37.94 -26.53
N THR A 465 19.38 38.85 -27.12
CA THR A 465 19.28 39.22 -28.54
C THR A 465 20.23 38.41 -29.44
N GLN A 466 21.05 37.54 -28.84
CA GLN A 466 22.01 36.70 -29.54
C GLN A 466 21.47 35.26 -29.64
N SER A 467 21.39 34.74 -30.87
CA SER A 467 21.14 33.32 -31.14
C SER A 467 22.43 32.50 -31.06
N GLY A 468 22.30 31.18 -30.92
CA GLY A 468 23.41 30.23 -30.81
C GLY A 468 24.01 30.11 -29.41
N LEU A 469 23.34 30.65 -28.38
CA LEU A 469 23.79 30.56 -27.00
C LEU A 469 23.24 29.29 -26.36
N LYS A 470 24.09 28.53 -25.66
CA LYS A 470 23.66 27.41 -24.82
C LYS A 470 23.18 27.94 -23.47
N LEU A 471 21.95 27.61 -23.10
CA LEU A 471 21.33 28.03 -21.84
C LEU A 471 21.61 26.99 -20.75
N VAL A 472 22.63 27.20 -19.94
CA VAL A 472 23.07 26.21 -18.94
C VAL A 472 22.39 26.50 -17.59
N PRO A 473 21.64 25.55 -16.99
CA PRO A 473 21.02 25.75 -15.67
C PRO A 473 22.02 26.13 -14.57
N ILE A 474 21.60 27.01 -13.66
CA ILE A 474 22.33 27.43 -12.47
C ILE A 474 21.48 27.07 -11.24
N GLY A 475 22.03 26.24 -10.34
CA GLY A 475 21.33 25.80 -9.12
C GLY A 475 20.44 24.57 -9.32
N ASP A 476 19.67 24.25 -8.27
CA ASP A 476 18.90 23.00 -8.12
C ASP A 476 17.38 23.17 -8.37
N ALA A 477 16.96 24.04 -9.30
CA ALA A 477 15.55 24.21 -9.68
C ALA A 477 15.05 23.04 -10.56
N LYS A 478 14.93 21.86 -9.96
CA LYS A 478 14.49 20.59 -10.57
C LYS A 478 12.97 20.58 -10.73
N GLY A 479 12.45 20.29 -11.92
CA GLY A 479 11.00 20.13 -12.16
C GLY A 479 10.16 21.42 -12.00
N SER A 480 10.82 22.57 -11.87
CA SER A 480 10.20 23.90 -11.78
C SER A 480 9.85 24.43 -13.18
N ARG A 481 8.74 25.17 -13.29
CA ARG A 481 8.32 25.88 -14.50
C ARG A 481 9.38 26.82 -15.05
N TRP A 482 10.04 27.55 -14.17
CA TRP A 482 11.13 28.45 -14.53
C TRP A 482 12.44 27.94 -13.96
N ILE A 483 13.48 28.03 -14.77
CA ILE A 483 14.84 27.62 -14.41
C ILE A 483 15.78 28.80 -14.66
N LYS A 484 16.62 29.10 -13.66
CA LYS A 484 17.68 30.11 -13.80
C LYS A 484 18.79 29.53 -14.67
N VAL A 485 19.16 30.22 -15.75
CA VAL A 485 20.17 29.76 -16.69
C VAL A 485 21.27 30.80 -16.88
N GLN A 486 22.50 30.33 -17.09
CA GLN A 486 23.62 31.10 -17.62
C GLN A 486 23.66 30.90 -19.13
N PRO A 487 23.43 31.95 -19.93
CA PRO A 487 23.70 31.89 -21.35
C PRO A 487 25.20 31.77 -21.58
N ASN A 488 25.60 30.87 -22.48
CA ASN A 488 26.99 30.62 -22.82
C ASN A 488 27.17 30.59 -24.33
N SER A 489 28.19 31.29 -24.83
CA SER A 489 28.66 31.10 -26.20
C SER A 489 29.30 29.71 -26.35
N VAL A 490 29.03 29.06 -27.48
CA VAL A 490 29.58 27.74 -27.78
C VAL A 490 30.68 27.89 -28.81
N THR A 491 31.93 27.66 -28.40
CA THR A 491 33.06 27.58 -29.35
C THR A 491 33.41 26.12 -29.57
N ASN A 492 33.21 25.64 -30.80
CA ASN A 492 33.68 24.32 -31.21
C ASN A 492 35.18 24.40 -31.45
N VAL A 493 35.98 23.78 -30.59
CA VAL A 493 37.41 23.61 -30.80
C VAL A 493 37.57 22.45 -31.79
N PRO A 494 38.07 22.70 -33.02
CA PRO A 494 38.22 21.64 -34.02
C PRO A 494 39.19 20.57 -33.52
N ALA A 495 38.91 19.32 -33.86
CA ALA A 495 39.82 18.21 -33.58
C ALA A 495 41.20 18.49 -34.19
N LYS A 496 42.23 18.64 -33.35
CA LYS A 496 43.63 18.70 -33.80
C LYS A 496 44.29 17.36 -33.45
N GLY A 497 44.53 16.52 -34.47
CA GLY A 497 45.07 15.18 -34.27
C GLY A 497 44.05 14.20 -33.66
N LYS A 498 44.44 13.44 -32.63
CA LYS A 498 43.60 12.41 -31.99
C LYS A 498 42.56 12.95 -30.99
N GLN A 499 42.53 14.26 -30.73
CA GLN A 499 41.55 14.87 -29.82
C GLN A 499 40.18 15.03 -30.50
N LYS A 500 39.10 14.63 -29.81
CA LYS A 500 37.72 14.90 -30.25
C LYS A 500 37.43 16.39 -30.19
N ALA A 501 36.58 16.87 -31.08
CA ALA A 501 36.07 18.24 -31.00
C ALA A 501 35.45 18.49 -29.61
N GLN A 502 35.88 19.55 -28.93
CA GLN A 502 35.37 19.96 -27.62
C GLN A 502 34.59 21.26 -27.75
N GLN A 503 33.45 21.35 -27.05
CA GLN A 503 32.70 22.59 -26.91
C GLN A 503 33.20 23.35 -25.69
N LYS A 504 33.83 24.50 -25.91
CA LYS A 504 34.14 25.45 -24.85
C LYS A 504 32.95 26.37 -24.64
N LEU A 505 32.45 26.43 -23.41
CA LEU A 505 31.38 27.33 -23.00
C LEU A 505 31.99 28.55 -22.33
N ALA A 506 31.61 29.74 -22.77
CA ALA A 506 31.98 30.99 -22.13
C ALA A 506 30.71 31.79 -21.79
N PRO A 507 30.52 32.22 -20.53
CA PRO A 507 29.34 32.98 -20.11
C PRO A 507 29.13 34.23 -20.95
N VAL A 508 27.88 34.49 -21.34
CA VAL A 508 27.46 35.68 -22.08
C VAL A 508 26.30 36.34 -21.33
N GLY A 509 26.47 37.61 -20.98
CA GLY A 509 25.45 38.38 -20.27
C GLY A 509 25.16 37.86 -18.86
N ASN A 510 24.15 38.46 -18.24
CA ASN A 510 23.71 38.07 -16.90
C ASN A 510 22.85 36.80 -16.94
N PRO A 511 22.88 35.96 -15.89
CA PRO A 511 21.88 34.93 -15.67
C PRO A 511 20.47 35.48 -15.77
N LEU A 512 19.54 34.65 -16.22
CA LEU A 512 18.12 34.98 -16.27
C LEU A 512 17.28 33.73 -16.04
N TRP A 513 16.05 33.91 -15.56
CA TRP A 513 15.04 32.87 -15.51
C TRP A 513 14.40 32.71 -16.87
N VAL A 514 14.23 31.47 -17.31
CA VAL A 514 13.55 31.10 -18.56
C VAL A 514 12.55 30.00 -18.29
N GLU A 515 11.59 29.82 -19.19
CA GLU A 515 10.74 28.61 -19.20
C GLU A 515 11.62 27.35 -19.23
N SER A 516 11.26 26.35 -18.44
CA SER A 516 12.05 25.13 -18.23
C SER A 516 12.38 24.39 -19.52
N SER A 517 11.48 24.44 -20.52
CA SER A 517 11.68 23.88 -21.85
C SER A 517 12.89 24.44 -22.61
N LEU A 518 13.38 25.63 -22.24
CA LEU A 518 14.56 26.25 -22.85
C LEU A 518 15.86 25.86 -22.15
N ALA A 519 15.79 25.27 -20.95
CA ALA A 519 16.96 24.89 -20.19
C ALA A 519 17.79 23.80 -20.91
N ASN A 520 19.11 23.96 -20.87
CA ASN A 520 20.09 23.10 -21.54
C ASN A 520 19.96 22.99 -23.07
N THR A 521 19.19 23.89 -23.70
CA THR A 521 19.06 23.98 -25.16
C THR A 521 20.00 25.05 -25.74
N ILE A 522 20.15 25.07 -27.06
CA ILE A 522 20.82 26.15 -27.80
C ILE A 522 19.75 27.08 -28.37
N SER A 523 19.84 28.38 -28.08
CA SER A 523 18.90 29.36 -28.59
C SER A 523 18.97 29.44 -30.12
N THR A 524 17.83 29.29 -30.79
CA THR A 524 17.73 29.47 -32.26
C THR A 524 17.26 30.88 -32.63
N ALA A 525 16.74 31.63 -31.65
CA ALA A 525 16.23 32.98 -31.79
C ALA A 525 16.46 33.78 -30.48
N ASN A 526 15.93 35.00 -30.43
CA ASN A 526 15.93 35.80 -29.22
C ASN A 526 15.18 35.10 -28.10
N VAL A 527 15.75 35.06 -26.90
CA VAL A 527 15.14 34.44 -25.71
C VAL A 527 14.67 35.53 -24.78
N ALA A 528 13.38 35.55 -24.45
CA ALA A 528 12.83 36.38 -23.39
C ALA A 528 12.89 35.63 -22.06
N GLY A 529 13.18 36.33 -20.97
CA GLY A 529 13.23 35.78 -19.64
C GLY A 529 13.16 36.87 -18.58
N TRP A 530 13.37 36.50 -17.33
CA TRP A 530 13.25 37.40 -16.19
C TRP A 530 14.57 37.57 -15.45
N GLN A 531 14.87 38.79 -14.99
CA GLN A 531 16.03 39.07 -14.15
C GLN A 531 15.88 38.39 -12.77
N ASN A 532 14.68 38.46 -12.21
CA ASN A 532 14.31 37.88 -10.92
C ASN A 532 13.32 36.72 -11.10
N PHE A 533 13.09 35.95 -10.03
CA PHE A 533 12.07 34.90 -10.06
C PHE A 533 10.68 35.53 -10.35
N PRO A 534 9.86 34.97 -11.25
CA PRO A 534 8.65 35.66 -11.73
C PRO A 534 7.54 35.82 -10.69
N LEU A 535 7.48 35.01 -9.63
CA LEU A 535 6.41 35.05 -8.63
C LEU A 535 6.85 35.79 -7.37
N ASP A 536 5.90 36.50 -6.76
CA ASP A 536 6.09 37.25 -5.51
C ASP A 536 4.78 37.24 -4.71
N VAL A 537 4.85 36.79 -3.46
CA VAL A 537 3.68 36.68 -2.57
C VAL A 537 3.03 38.03 -2.34
N SER A 538 3.80 39.12 -2.33
CA SER A 538 3.27 40.47 -2.15
C SER A 538 2.34 40.92 -3.29
N LYS A 539 2.34 40.18 -4.41
CA LYS A 539 1.45 40.39 -5.56
C LYS A 539 0.17 39.57 -5.49
N ALA A 540 -0.02 38.77 -4.45
CA ALA A 540 -1.28 38.06 -4.21
C ALA A 540 -2.43 39.07 -4.11
N SER A 541 -3.43 38.92 -4.96
CA SER A 541 -4.50 39.90 -5.13
C SER A 541 -5.82 39.23 -5.51
N GLY A 542 -6.87 40.04 -5.73
CA GLY A 542 -8.20 39.53 -6.02
C GLY A 542 -8.96 39.00 -4.79
N PRO A 543 -10.07 38.29 -5.02
CA PRO A 543 -10.81 37.62 -3.95
C PRO A 543 -9.96 36.53 -3.28
N GLY A 544 -10.13 36.35 -1.97
CA GLY A 544 -9.51 35.23 -1.27
C GLY A 544 -10.30 33.94 -1.49
N ALA A 545 -9.68 32.80 -1.19
CA ALA A 545 -10.36 31.51 -1.16
C ALA A 545 -11.57 31.57 -0.22
N ASP A 546 -12.70 31.03 -0.63
CA ASP A 546 -13.90 30.99 0.23
C ASP A 546 -13.93 29.74 1.11
N PHE A 547 -13.34 28.66 0.62
CA PHE A 547 -13.29 27.37 1.29
C PHE A 547 -11.89 27.06 1.79
N ARG A 548 -11.83 26.36 2.91
CA ARG A 548 -10.60 25.73 3.36
C ARG A 548 -10.25 24.59 2.40
N ASN A 549 -8.97 24.46 2.05
CA ASN A 549 -8.48 23.40 1.17
C ASN A 549 -7.19 22.81 1.76
N VAL A 550 -7.08 21.49 1.84
CA VAL A 550 -5.96 20.78 2.45
C VAL A 550 -5.35 19.83 1.42
N LEU A 551 -4.30 20.31 0.75
CA LEU A 551 -3.68 19.61 -0.37
C LEU A 551 -2.45 18.82 0.08
N ARG A 552 -2.31 17.57 -0.38
CA ARG A 552 -1.10 16.79 -0.05
C ARG A 552 0.05 17.24 -0.92
N ARG A 553 1.22 17.35 -0.30
CA ARG A 553 2.45 17.77 -0.98
C ARG A 553 2.79 16.87 -2.18
N THR A 554 2.61 15.56 -2.03
CA THR A 554 2.87 14.58 -3.10
C THR A 554 1.93 14.74 -4.31
N GLU A 555 0.73 15.30 -4.12
CA GLU A 555 -0.22 15.59 -5.22
C GLU A 555 0.09 16.93 -5.87
N LEU A 556 0.43 17.92 -5.06
CA LEU A 556 0.89 19.23 -5.52
C LEU A 556 2.11 19.11 -6.44
N ASP A 557 3.07 18.27 -6.08
CA ASP A 557 4.27 18.03 -6.87
C ASP A 557 3.99 17.19 -8.14
N LYS A 558 2.79 16.60 -8.29
CA LYS A 558 2.30 15.92 -9.50
C LYS A 558 1.56 16.83 -10.49
N LEU A 559 1.31 18.11 -10.18
CA LEU A 559 0.56 19.05 -11.04
C LEU A 559 1.23 19.37 -12.40
N GLY A 560 2.49 18.93 -12.57
CA GLY A 560 3.25 19.05 -13.81
C GLY A 560 4.10 20.31 -13.88
N GLU A 561 5.12 20.30 -14.74
CA GLU A 561 6.16 21.35 -14.81
C GLU A 561 5.60 22.76 -15.09
N GLY A 562 4.40 22.90 -15.66
CA GLY A 562 3.76 24.21 -15.87
C GLY A 562 3.05 24.80 -14.64
N ASN A 563 2.89 24.01 -13.58
CA ASN A 563 2.11 24.34 -12.38
C ASN A 563 2.91 24.17 -11.08
N VAL A 564 4.19 23.80 -11.16
CA VAL A 564 5.10 23.69 -10.03
C VAL A 564 6.28 24.62 -10.29
N ALA A 565 6.68 25.43 -9.31
CA ALA A 565 7.87 26.26 -9.43
C ALA A 565 8.65 26.30 -8.12
N VAL A 566 9.96 26.52 -8.22
CA VAL A 566 10.87 26.64 -7.08
C VAL A 566 11.72 27.89 -7.27
N ASP A 567 11.70 28.79 -6.29
CA ASP A 567 12.46 30.04 -6.34
C ASP A 567 13.95 29.82 -5.98
N ASP A 568 14.77 30.87 -6.04
CA ASP A 568 16.20 30.77 -5.72
C ASP A 568 16.52 30.58 -4.23
N LYS A 569 15.50 30.67 -3.36
CA LYS A 569 15.60 30.38 -1.92
C LYS A 569 15.15 28.96 -1.60
N GLY A 570 14.62 28.23 -2.57
CA GLY A 570 14.09 26.87 -2.41
C GLY A 570 12.66 26.83 -1.91
N HIS A 571 11.92 27.95 -1.93
CA HIS A 571 10.50 27.94 -1.61
C HIS A 571 9.72 27.34 -2.77
N HIS A 572 8.68 26.60 -2.44
CA HIS A 572 7.89 25.90 -3.44
C HIS A 572 6.57 26.62 -3.71
N TRP A 573 6.23 26.62 -4.99
CA TRP A 573 5.08 27.28 -5.54
C TRP A 573 4.23 26.30 -6.34
N TRP A 574 2.91 26.35 -6.13
CA TRP A 574 1.97 25.56 -6.92
C TRP A 574 0.87 26.43 -7.47
N ASN A 575 0.60 26.25 -8.76
CA ASN A 575 -0.55 26.82 -9.42
C ASN A 575 -1.74 25.89 -9.19
N ILE A 576 -2.67 26.31 -8.34
CA ILE A 576 -3.78 25.50 -7.86
C ILE A 576 -5.11 26.13 -8.22
N THR A 577 -6.19 25.35 -8.08
CA THR A 577 -7.55 25.87 -8.11
C THR A 577 -8.13 25.82 -6.70
N VAL A 578 -8.68 26.93 -6.22
CA VAL A 578 -9.43 27.01 -4.97
C VAL A 578 -10.87 27.42 -5.25
N GLY A 579 -11.80 26.97 -4.41
CA GLY A 579 -13.21 27.28 -4.59
C GLY A 579 -13.59 28.70 -4.21
N SER A 580 -14.55 29.25 -4.96
CA SER A 580 -15.29 30.46 -4.63
C SER A 580 -16.77 30.16 -4.32
N LYS A 581 -17.40 31.04 -3.53
CA LYS A 581 -18.80 30.91 -3.09
C LYS A 581 -19.81 30.84 -4.23
N ASP A 582 -19.49 31.39 -5.39
CA ASP A 582 -20.32 31.34 -6.59
C ASP A 582 -20.23 30.01 -7.36
N GLY A 583 -19.55 29.01 -6.79
CA GLY A 583 -19.31 27.71 -7.41
C GLY A 583 -18.17 27.71 -8.44
N SER A 584 -17.56 28.85 -8.72
CA SER A 584 -16.41 28.95 -9.62
C SER A 584 -15.09 28.58 -8.92
N GLY A 585 -14.05 28.33 -9.73
CA GLY A 585 -12.69 28.11 -9.24
C GLY A 585 -11.82 29.34 -9.49
N LEU A 586 -11.08 29.77 -8.47
CA LEU A 586 -9.99 30.73 -8.62
C LEU A 586 -8.69 29.98 -8.87
N ILE A 587 -8.00 30.35 -9.95
CA ILE A 587 -6.71 29.75 -10.32
C ILE A 587 -5.58 30.73 -10.03
N GLY A 588 -4.53 30.25 -9.39
CA GLY A 588 -3.31 31.02 -9.18
C GLY A 588 -2.30 30.32 -8.31
N TRP A 589 -1.18 31.01 -8.10
CA TRP A 589 -0.04 30.46 -7.39
C TRP A 589 -0.11 30.71 -5.88
N VAL A 590 0.15 29.65 -5.11
CA VAL A 590 0.42 29.69 -3.67
C VAL A 590 1.86 29.31 -3.38
N CYS A 591 2.40 29.81 -2.26
CA CYS A 591 3.76 29.53 -1.80
C CYS A 591 3.69 28.87 -0.43
N ASP A 592 4.57 27.90 -0.16
CA ASP A 592 4.68 27.29 1.18
C ASP A 592 5.32 28.20 2.25
N THR A 593 5.85 29.35 1.83
CA THR A 593 6.60 30.27 2.68
C THR A 593 6.05 31.69 2.59
N ASP A 594 5.85 32.34 3.74
CA ASP A 594 5.42 33.74 3.91
C ASP A 594 4.12 34.15 3.20
N HIS A 595 3.31 33.18 2.75
CA HIS A 595 2.04 33.40 2.06
C HIS A 595 0.88 33.50 3.07
N PRO A 596 0.22 34.67 3.21
CA PRO A 596 -0.86 34.84 4.20
C PRO A 596 -1.98 33.83 4.00
N HIS A 597 -2.40 33.16 5.08
CA HIS A 597 -3.44 32.11 5.08
C HIS A 597 -3.07 30.81 4.34
N VAL A 598 -1.78 30.63 4.02
CA VAL A 598 -1.26 29.38 3.45
C VAL A 598 -0.13 28.86 4.32
N GLN A 599 -0.20 27.59 4.71
CA GLN A 599 0.73 27.02 5.69
C GLN A 599 0.91 25.51 5.49
N LEU A 600 2.15 25.05 5.64
CA LEU A 600 2.43 23.62 5.76
C LEU A 600 2.00 23.11 7.14
N ARG A 601 1.21 22.04 7.15
CA ARG A 601 0.63 21.39 8.33
C ARG A 601 1.04 19.92 8.39
N SER A 602 1.13 19.42 9.61
CA SER A 602 1.26 18.00 9.88
C SER A 602 -0.12 17.31 9.86
N PRO A 603 -0.25 16.08 9.35
CA PRO A 603 -1.46 15.26 9.53
C PRO A 603 -1.94 15.16 10.98
N TRP A 604 -0.99 15.24 11.93
CA TRP A 604 -1.27 15.17 13.37
C TRP A 604 -1.85 16.47 13.95
N GLU A 605 -1.91 17.55 13.16
CA GLU A 605 -2.68 18.74 13.51
C GLU A 605 -4.16 18.61 13.15
N TRP A 606 -4.52 17.61 12.35
CA TRP A 606 -5.86 17.39 11.81
C TRP A 606 -6.38 18.65 11.10
N PRO A 607 -5.64 19.18 10.09
CA PRO A 607 -6.03 20.40 9.39
C PRO A 607 -7.40 20.21 8.73
N GLY A 608 -8.28 21.21 8.90
CA GLY A 608 -9.66 21.16 8.43
C GLY A 608 -10.63 20.32 9.26
N PHE A 609 -10.18 19.38 10.11
CA PHE A 609 -11.10 18.56 10.90
C PHE A 609 -11.74 19.33 12.05
N GLU A 610 -13.06 19.25 12.11
CA GLU A 610 -13.90 19.91 13.10
C GLU A 610 -14.78 18.89 13.81
N LEU A 611 -14.81 18.97 15.15
CA LEU A 611 -15.70 18.16 15.97
C LEU A 611 -17.07 18.84 16.07
N VAL A 612 -18.13 18.10 15.81
CA VAL A 612 -19.52 18.57 15.85
C VAL A 612 -20.36 17.63 16.71
N ASP A 613 -21.13 18.16 17.66
CA ASP A 613 -22.05 17.33 18.46
C ASP A 613 -23.49 17.47 17.93
N ASN A 614 -24.02 16.39 17.36
CA ASN A 614 -25.40 16.31 16.87
C ASN A 614 -26.31 15.48 17.79
N GLY A 615 -25.81 15.04 18.95
CA GLY A 615 -26.51 14.11 19.84
C GLY A 615 -27.83 14.62 20.44
N SER A 616 -28.13 15.92 20.35
CA SER A 616 -29.40 16.51 20.81
C SER A 616 -30.53 16.46 19.77
N VAL A 617 -30.24 16.07 18.53
CA VAL A 617 -31.21 16.05 17.43
C VAL A 617 -31.73 14.62 17.22
N SER A 618 -33.05 14.43 17.34
CA SER A 618 -33.64 13.10 17.15
C SER A 618 -33.78 12.74 15.66
N PRO A 619 -33.84 11.44 15.31
CA PRO A 619 -34.18 11.00 13.95
C PRO A 619 -35.51 11.58 13.45
N ALA A 620 -36.50 11.74 14.33
CA ALA A 620 -37.79 12.34 13.99
C ALA A 620 -37.67 13.83 13.63
N ASP A 621 -36.90 14.61 14.39
CA ASP A 621 -36.66 16.03 14.08
C ASP A 621 -35.92 16.17 12.74
N MET A 622 -34.91 15.33 12.47
CA MET A 622 -34.21 15.29 11.17
C MET A 622 -35.16 14.96 10.01
N PHE A 623 -36.06 14.01 10.20
CA PHE A 623 -37.01 13.61 9.16
C PHE A 623 -38.06 14.69 8.89
N LYS A 624 -38.57 15.37 9.93
CA LYS A 624 -39.45 16.55 9.77
C LYS A 624 -38.75 17.66 8.99
N ARG A 625 -37.48 17.95 9.30
CA ARG A 625 -36.65 18.87 8.52
C ARG A 625 -36.61 18.43 7.06
N HIS A 626 -36.34 17.16 6.77
CA HIS A 626 -36.29 16.67 5.40
C HIS A 626 -37.58 16.91 4.63
N ILE A 627 -38.74 16.58 5.21
CA ILE A 627 -40.06 16.84 4.61
C ILE A 627 -40.21 18.33 4.28
N HIS A 628 -39.87 19.21 5.23
CA HIS A 628 -39.96 20.65 5.05
C HIS A 628 -39.01 21.20 3.96
N THR A 629 -37.73 20.85 4.06
CA THR A 629 -36.68 21.31 3.14
C THR A 629 -36.94 20.85 1.70
N THR A 630 -37.43 19.62 1.52
CA THR A 630 -37.72 19.06 0.18
C THR A 630 -39.15 19.32 -0.29
N GLU A 631 -39.97 20.02 0.50
CA GLU A 631 -41.37 20.34 0.20
C GLU A 631 -42.22 19.11 -0.12
N GLN A 632 -41.92 17.97 0.53
CA GLN A 632 -42.59 16.69 0.33
C GLN A 632 -43.83 16.52 1.23
N TYR A 633 -44.69 17.53 1.25
CA TYR A 633 -45.94 17.50 2.03
C TYR A 633 -46.98 16.60 1.38
N LEU A 634 -47.76 15.91 2.20
CA LEU A 634 -48.97 15.22 1.74
C LEU A 634 -50.08 16.23 1.39
N PRO A 635 -51.06 15.86 0.54
CA PRO A 635 -52.11 16.80 0.09
C PRO A 635 -52.93 17.47 1.20
N ASP A 636 -52.94 16.86 2.39
CA ASP A 636 -53.64 17.29 3.59
C ASP A 636 -52.74 17.89 4.68
N GLU A 637 -51.43 18.01 4.43
CA GLU A 637 -50.46 18.62 5.36
C GLU A 637 -50.14 20.06 4.93
N GLU A 638 -50.04 20.97 5.91
CA GLU A 638 -49.51 22.31 5.69
C GLU A 638 -48.02 22.36 6.05
N GLY A 639 -47.19 23.01 5.23
CA GLY A 639 -45.74 23.10 5.50
C GLY A 639 -45.37 23.80 6.81
N THR A 640 -46.31 24.52 7.44
CA THR A 640 -46.18 25.14 8.76
C THR A 640 -46.04 24.10 9.88
N GLU A 641 -46.55 22.89 9.70
CA GLU A 641 -46.52 21.80 10.69
C GLU A 641 -45.11 21.28 10.96
N PHE A 642 -44.20 21.41 9.97
CA PHE A 642 -42.82 20.94 10.05
C PHE A 642 -41.80 22.07 10.23
N ALA A 643 -42.23 23.32 10.07
CA ALA A 643 -41.35 24.49 10.02
C ALA A 643 -40.62 24.74 11.34
N VAL A 644 -41.27 24.50 12.49
CA VAL A 644 -40.69 24.76 13.80
C VAL A 644 -39.48 23.86 14.05
N GLU A 645 -39.63 22.55 13.82
CA GLU A 645 -38.56 21.58 13.94
C GLU A 645 -37.49 21.80 12.86
N ALA A 646 -37.87 22.11 11.62
CA ALA A 646 -36.91 22.41 10.57
C ALA A 646 -35.99 23.60 10.94
N VAL A 647 -36.55 24.71 11.44
CA VAL A 647 -35.77 25.87 11.91
C VAL A 647 -34.85 25.49 13.08
N LYS A 648 -35.37 24.71 14.04
CA LYS A 648 -34.57 24.22 15.17
C LYS A 648 -33.38 23.39 14.71
N VAL A 649 -33.58 22.46 13.77
CA VAL A 649 -32.51 21.59 13.26
C VAL A 649 -31.52 22.37 12.38
N ASN A 650 -31.98 23.31 11.55
CA ASN A 650 -31.11 24.18 10.75
C ASN A 650 -30.19 25.05 11.61
N ALA A 651 -30.70 25.53 12.75
CA ALA A 651 -29.90 26.26 13.73
C ALA A 651 -28.89 25.37 14.50
N GLY A 652 -28.94 24.05 14.30
CA GLY A 652 -28.00 23.11 14.89
C GLY A 652 -26.61 23.18 14.23
N GLU A 653 -25.58 22.87 15.01
CA GLU A 653 -24.18 23.03 14.58
C GLU A 653 -23.85 22.22 13.32
N LEU A 654 -24.38 21.00 13.20
CA LEU A 654 -24.15 20.14 12.04
C LEU A 654 -24.68 20.77 10.75
N ILE A 655 -25.94 21.18 10.72
CA ILE A 655 -26.55 21.73 9.53
C ILE A 655 -25.91 23.06 9.16
N THR A 656 -25.67 23.94 10.13
CA THR A 656 -25.00 25.23 9.89
C THR A 656 -23.61 25.05 9.27
N LYS A 657 -22.83 24.05 9.72
CA LYS A 657 -21.50 23.76 9.15
C LYS A 657 -21.57 23.17 7.75
N ILE A 658 -22.54 22.30 7.48
CA ILE A 658 -22.73 21.74 6.13
C ILE A 658 -23.20 22.84 5.18
N GLU A 659 -24.17 23.67 5.56
CA GLU A 659 -24.64 24.82 4.77
C GLU A 659 -23.46 25.74 4.41
N GLN A 660 -22.63 26.10 5.38
CA GLN A 660 -21.41 26.90 5.13
C GLN A 660 -20.41 26.23 4.18
N ALA A 661 -20.38 24.90 4.14
CA ALA A 661 -19.43 24.12 3.35
C ALA A 661 -19.90 23.85 1.92
N ILE A 662 -21.21 23.71 1.67
CA ILE A 662 -21.73 23.17 0.40
C ILE A 662 -22.95 23.86 -0.20
N ASP A 663 -23.60 24.81 0.49
CA ASP A 663 -24.80 25.51 -0.04
C ASP A 663 -24.40 26.50 -1.15
N THR A 664 -24.26 25.96 -2.37
CA THR A 664 -23.77 26.68 -3.56
C THR A 664 -24.85 27.48 -4.30
N ASP A 665 -26.13 27.11 -4.16
CA ASP A 665 -27.23 27.83 -4.82
C ASP A 665 -27.91 28.86 -3.89
N HIS A 666 -27.47 28.91 -2.62
CA HIS A 666 -27.91 29.86 -1.60
C HIS A 666 -29.42 29.81 -1.35
N ASP A 667 -30.03 28.65 -1.58
CA ASP A 667 -31.44 28.45 -1.26
C ASP A 667 -31.65 28.21 0.26
N GLY A 668 -30.55 28.07 1.03
CA GLY A 668 -30.57 27.85 2.47
C GLY A 668 -31.04 26.44 2.85
N LYS A 669 -31.01 25.52 1.90
CA LYS A 669 -31.38 24.11 2.07
C LYS A 669 -30.11 23.28 1.98
N VAL A 670 -30.08 22.20 2.77
CA VAL A 670 -29.03 21.17 2.68
C VAL A 670 -29.70 19.82 2.54
N THR A 671 -29.40 19.18 1.42
CA THR A 671 -29.96 17.93 0.96
C THR A 671 -28.86 16.91 0.66
N ALA A 672 -29.25 15.63 0.61
CA ALA A 672 -28.36 14.56 0.19
C ALA A 672 -27.85 14.74 -1.26
N GLN A 673 -28.62 15.43 -2.10
CA GLN A 673 -28.25 15.68 -3.49
C GLN A 673 -27.13 16.73 -3.59
N GLU A 674 -27.13 17.75 -2.72
CA GLU A 674 -26.05 18.71 -2.64
C GLU A 674 -24.80 18.10 -2.03
N LEU A 675 -24.93 17.24 -1.01
CA LEU A 675 -23.81 16.44 -0.50
C LEU A 675 -23.19 15.58 -1.61
N LYS A 676 -24.01 14.94 -2.43
CA LYS A 676 -23.55 14.16 -3.59
C LYS A 676 -22.78 15.03 -4.59
N HIS A 677 -23.29 16.21 -4.91
CA HIS A 677 -22.61 17.14 -5.81
C HIS A 677 -21.30 17.69 -5.21
N ALA A 678 -21.29 17.97 -3.90
CA ALA A 678 -20.11 18.40 -3.18
C ALA A 678 -18.96 17.38 -3.29
N LEU A 679 -19.25 16.08 -3.30
CA LEU A 679 -18.23 15.04 -3.47
C LEU A 679 -17.56 15.03 -4.87
N GLU A 680 -18.11 15.74 -5.85
CA GLU A 680 -17.50 15.89 -7.19
C GLU A 680 -16.41 16.98 -7.22
N THR A 681 -16.42 17.86 -6.21
CA THR A 681 -15.59 19.06 -6.12
C THR A 681 -14.67 18.99 -4.91
N GLN A 682 -13.36 19.15 -5.13
CA GLN A 682 -12.36 18.83 -4.11
C GLN A 682 -12.54 19.57 -2.77
N TRP A 683 -12.63 20.90 -2.79
CA TRP A 683 -12.73 21.68 -1.56
C TRP A 683 -14.05 21.43 -0.79
N MET A 684 -15.13 21.13 -1.50
CA MET A 684 -16.43 20.78 -0.89
C MET A 684 -16.38 19.37 -0.28
N ALA A 685 -15.81 18.40 -1.01
CA ALA A 685 -15.61 17.04 -0.53
C ALA A 685 -14.74 17.01 0.74
N GLU A 686 -13.64 17.78 0.76
CA GLU A 686 -12.78 17.93 1.94
C GLU A 686 -13.53 18.59 3.11
N ALA A 687 -14.29 19.65 2.86
CA ALA A 687 -15.06 20.31 3.91
C ALA A 687 -16.08 19.37 4.58
N VAL A 688 -16.83 18.58 3.79
CA VAL A 688 -17.79 17.60 4.33
C VAL A 688 -17.09 16.43 5.02
N SER A 689 -16.04 15.89 4.42
CA SER A 689 -15.35 14.70 4.94
C SER A 689 -14.47 14.96 6.16
N HIS A 690 -14.19 16.23 6.47
CA HIS A 690 -13.47 16.65 7.68
C HIS A 690 -14.38 16.96 8.86
N LEU A 691 -15.71 16.89 8.69
CA LEU A 691 -16.62 16.90 9.83
C LEU A 691 -16.51 15.58 10.59
N VAL A 692 -16.27 15.66 11.88
CA VAL A 692 -16.27 14.53 12.82
C VAL A 692 -17.45 14.70 13.73
N VAL A 693 -18.48 13.90 13.52
CA VAL A 693 -19.78 14.13 14.14
C VAL A 693 -20.04 13.13 15.24
N ARG A 694 -20.36 13.62 16.44
CA ARG A 694 -20.90 12.81 17.52
C ARG A 694 -22.40 12.66 17.32
N ASN A 695 -22.86 11.44 17.13
CA ASN A 695 -24.27 11.15 16.98
C ASN A 695 -24.59 9.72 17.41
N GLU A 696 -25.85 9.47 17.78
CA GLU A 696 -26.31 8.12 18.06
C GLU A 696 -26.12 7.19 16.85
N THR A 697 -25.57 5.99 17.08
CA THR A 697 -25.33 4.95 16.07
C THR A 697 -26.64 4.37 15.54
N GLU A 698 -26.68 4.04 14.26
CA GLU A 698 -27.84 3.40 13.60
C GLU A 698 -27.95 1.90 13.98
N TRP A 699 -26.88 1.32 14.52
CA TRP A 699 -26.74 -0.14 14.72
C TRP A 699 -27.16 -0.64 16.11
N GLY A 700 -27.73 0.23 16.94
CA GLY A 700 -28.15 -0.05 18.32
C GLY A 700 -29.17 0.95 18.86
N GLY A 701 -29.44 0.86 20.17
CA GLY A 701 -30.36 1.75 20.88
C GLY A 701 -31.83 1.32 20.86
N GLY A 702 -32.15 0.14 20.33
CA GLY A 702 -33.52 -0.36 20.24
C GLY A 702 -34.33 0.35 19.14
N LEU A 703 -35.63 0.05 19.08
CA LEU A 703 -36.51 0.58 18.04
C LEU A 703 -37.17 1.92 18.40
N SER A 704 -37.13 2.35 19.65
CA SER A 704 -37.92 3.50 20.14
C SER A 704 -37.67 4.78 19.34
N LYS A 705 -36.40 5.09 19.03
CA LYS A 705 -36.04 6.28 18.23
C LYS A 705 -36.57 6.24 16.80
N TRP A 706 -36.78 5.03 16.25
CA TRP A 706 -37.37 4.83 14.94
C TRP A 706 -38.89 4.83 15.03
N GLU A 707 -39.48 4.26 16.08
CA GLU A 707 -40.92 4.27 16.33
C GLU A 707 -41.49 5.70 16.45
N GLU A 708 -40.68 6.67 16.90
CA GLU A 708 -41.01 8.11 16.87
C GLU A 708 -41.37 8.65 15.48
N LEU A 709 -40.92 8.00 14.40
CA LEU A 709 -41.26 8.35 13.02
C LEU A 709 -42.66 7.86 12.61
N THR A 710 -43.25 6.92 13.34
CA THR A 710 -44.52 6.26 12.98
C THR A 710 -45.66 7.24 12.68
N PRO A 711 -45.88 8.32 13.48
CA PRO A 711 -46.92 9.31 13.17
C PRO A 711 -46.69 10.03 11.83
N LEU A 712 -45.44 10.17 11.40
CA LEU A 712 -45.04 10.86 10.16
C LEU A 712 -45.21 9.97 8.92
N MET A 713 -45.38 8.65 9.09
CA MET A 713 -45.50 7.69 7.99
C MET A 713 -46.92 7.60 7.41
N GLN A 714 -47.91 8.15 8.11
CA GLN A 714 -49.32 8.24 7.73
C GLN A 714 -49.84 7.03 6.91
N LYS A 715 -50.14 7.23 5.62
CA LYS A 715 -50.75 6.25 4.68
C LYS A 715 -49.84 5.05 4.36
N GLN A 716 -48.57 5.06 4.80
CA GLN A 716 -47.58 4.01 4.56
C GLN A 716 -47.31 3.14 5.80
N THR A 717 -48.24 3.09 6.77
CA THR A 717 -48.01 2.41 8.07
C THR A 717 -47.55 0.95 7.95
N GLU A 718 -48.12 0.18 7.01
CA GLU A 718 -47.74 -1.23 6.82
C GLU A 718 -46.36 -1.40 6.18
N LEU A 719 -45.99 -0.49 5.27
CA LEU A 719 -44.63 -0.43 4.73
C LEU A 719 -43.62 -0.10 5.83
N TRP A 720 -43.96 0.88 6.67
CA TRP A 720 -43.11 1.30 7.79
C TRP A 720 -42.95 0.22 8.86
N LYS A 721 -44.01 -0.50 9.23
CA LYS A 721 -43.89 -1.66 10.14
C LYS A 721 -42.92 -2.70 9.60
N THR A 722 -43.03 -3.00 8.30
CA THR A 722 -42.11 -3.92 7.61
C THR A 722 -40.67 -3.42 7.67
N GLU A 723 -40.47 -2.11 7.61
CA GLU A 723 -39.16 -1.47 7.71
C GLU A 723 -38.62 -1.47 9.16
N LEU A 724 -39.46 -1.26 10.18
CA LEU A 724 -39.09 -1.41 11.59
C LEU A 724 -38.61 -2.84 11.90
N ASP A 725 -39.30 -3.87 11.38
CA ASP A 725 -38.86 -5.26 11.50
C ASP A 725 -37.49 -5.49 10.86
N ARG A 726 -37.24 -4.85 9.71
CA ARG A 726 -35.96 -4.90 9.00
C ARG A 726 -34.85 -4.22 9.79
N LEU A 727 -35.11 -3.03 10.33
CA LEU A 727 -34.20 -2.28 11.19
C LEU A 727 -33.85 -3.07 12.46
N ALA A 728 -34.82 -3.77 13.06
CA ALA A 728 -34.60 -4.62 14.23
C ALA A 728 -33.54 -5.71 13.97
N LYS A 729 -33.61 -6.34 12.79
CA LYS A 729 -32.64 -7.37 12.37
C LYS A 729 -31.24 -6.83 12.10
N LEU A 730 -31.13 -5.55 11.75
CA LEU A 730 -29.86 -4.88 11.49
C LEU A 730 -29.10 -4.54 12.77
N GLN A 731 -29.77 -4.43 13.93
CA GLN A 731 -29.11 -4.08 15.18
C GLN A 731 -28.15 -5.16 15.68
N TRP A 732 -26.96 -4.76 16.11
CA TRP A 732 -25.92 -5.64 16.64
C TRP A 732 -25.04 -4.99 17.72
N TRP A 733 -25.11 -3.67 17.90
CA TRP A 733 -24.24 -2.91 18.81
C TRP A 733 -24.21 -3.46 20.24
N ASP A 734 -25.36 -3.82 20.79
CA ASP A 734 -25.45 -4.35 22.15
C ASP A 734 -24.85 -5.75 22.32
N GLN A 735 -24.68 -6.51 21.23
CA GLN A 735 -24.16 -7.88 21.24
C GLN A 735 -22.64 -7.96 21.35
N ILE A 736 -21.93 -6.84 21.16
CA ILE A 736 -20.47 -6.79 21.19
C ILE A 736 -19.89 -6.10 22.43
N LYS A 737 -20.73 -5.86 23.44
CA LYS A 737 -20.31 -5.36 24.75
C LYS A 737 -19.23 -6.28 25.32
N GLY A 738 -18.03 -5.74 25.57
CA GLY A 738 -16.88 -6.48 26.08
C GLY A 738 -15.67 -6.55 25.14
N VAL A 739 -15.81 -6.09 23.88
CA VAL A 739 -14.65 -5.85 23.00
C VAL A 739 -13.80 -4.70 23.59
N ASP A 740 -12.48 -4.92 23.69
CA ASP A 740 -11.56 -3.94 24.28
C ASP A 740 -11.57 -2.59 23.54
N GLY A 741 -11.79 -1.51 24.29
CA GLY A 741 -11.86 -0.15 23.76
C GLY A 741 -13.13 0.18 22.97
N PHE A 742 -14.09 -0.76 22.84
CA PHE A 742 -15.35 -0.49 22.15
C PHE A 742 -16.19 0.56 22.90
N PRO A 743 -16.82 1.53 22.21
CA PRO A 743 -17.60 2.57 22.87
C PRO A 743 -18.73 1.98 23.73
N THR A 744 -18.83 2.45 24.97
CA THR A 744 -19.88 1.98 25.90
C THR A 744 -21.20 2.72 25.73
N ASP A 745 -21.15 3.96 25.21
CA ASP A 745 -22.33 4.74 24.87
C ASP A 745 -22.75 4.50 23.41
N LEU A 746 -23.98 4.91 23.09
CA LEU A 746 -24.55 4.78 21.75
C LEU A 746 -24.18 5.94 20.83
N SER A 747 -23.42 6.93 21.30
CA SER A 747 -23.12 8.18 20.58
C SER A 747 -21.62 8.35 20.38
N PRO A 748 -20.97 7.44 19.62
CA PRO A 748 -19.56 7.57 19.30
C PRO A 748 -19.31 8.76 18.38
N TRP A 749 -18.05 9.11 18.20
CA TRP A 749 -17.62 10.05 17.18
C TRP A 749 -17.44 9.33 15.84
N HIS A 750 -18.12 9.78 14.80
CA HIS A 750 -18.08 9.21 13.46
C HIS A 750 -17.15 10.02 12.56
N LEU A 751 -16.32 9.34 11.79
CA LEU A 751 -15.37 9.95 10.86
C LEU A 751 -15.67 9.49 9.44
N HIS A 752 -15.59 10.41 8.48
CA HIS A 752 -15.67 10.02 7.07
C HIS A 752 -14.46 9.13 6.70
N PRO A 753 -14.65 7.90 6.18
CA PRO A 753 -13.54 6.98 5.92
C PRO A 753 -12.52 7.53 4.91
N ILE A 754 -12.99 8.06 3.78
CA ILE A 754 -12.10 8.60 2.73
C ILE A 754 -11.31 9.83 3.20
N GLY A 755 -11.94 10.78 3.91
CA GLY A 755 -11.28 11.95 4.49
C GLY A 755 -10.23 11.57 5.53
N LEU A 756 -10.55 10.63 6.44
CA LEU A 756 -9.60 10.13 7.43
C LEU A 756 -8.38 9.47 6.78
N ILE A 757 -8.61 8.59 5.79
CA ILE A 757 -7.54 7.96 5.01
C ILE A 757 -6.73 9.06 4.31
N GLY A 758 -7.37 10.03 3.66
CA GLY A 758 -6.70 11.13 2.96
C GLY A 758 -5.74 11.94 3.86
N ASN A 759 -6.14 12.21 5.11
CA ASN A 759 -5.30 12.95 6.07
C ASN A 759 -4.02 12.20 6.44
N PHE A 760 -4.10 10.89 6.69
CA PHE A 760 -2.97 10.09 7.18
C PHE A 760 -2.23 9.29 6.11
N THR A 761 -2.80 9.16 4.91
CA THR A 761 -2.17 8.47 3.79
C THR A 761 -1.09 9.37 3.19
N GLY A 762 0.14 9.14 3.65
CA GLY A 762 1.35 9.56 2.98
C GLY A 762 1.98 8.40 2.21
N CYS A 763 3.06 8.67 1.48
CA CYS A 763 3.77 7.60 0.80
C CYS A 763 4.30 6.57 1.82
N SER A 764 3.98 5.29 1.60
CA SER A 764 4.39 4.19 2.49
C SER A 764 5.89 4.28 2.79
N ALA A 765 6.30 3.99 4.03
CA ALA A 765 7.72 3.92 4.38
C ALA A 765 8.49 2.95 3.47
N LYS A 766 7.82 1.91 2.93
CA LYS A 766 8.40 0.96 1.97
C LYS A 766 8.69 1.58 0.60
N CYS A 767 8.02 2.69 0.28
CA CYS A 767 8.16 3.43 -0.97
C CYS A 767 9.11 4.62 -0.86
N LYS A 768 9.52 4.98 0.37
CA LYS A 768 10.56 5.98 0.60
C LYS A 768 11.92 5.30 0.42
N THR A 769 12.79 5.90 -0.40
CA THR A 769 14.15 5.41 -0.62
C THR A 769 15.10 6.59 -0.76
N ASP A 770 16.32 6.45 -0.26
CA ASP A 770 17.38 7.42 -0.53
C ASP A 770 17.75 7.36 -2.01
N VAL A 771 18.05 8.51 -2.59
CA VAL A 771 18.30 8.64 -4.03
C VAL A 771 19.63 9.33 -4.32
N LEU A 772 20.16 9.03 -5.50
CA LEU A 772 21.17 9.81 -6.20
C LEU A 772 20.53 10.54 -7.35
N ASP A 773 20.86 11.82 -7.43
CA ASP A 773 20.22 12.76 -8.33
C ASP A 773 21.09 13.03 -9.56
N PHE A 774 20.53 12.78 -10.75
CA PHE A 774 21.19 13.09 -12.02
C PHE A 774 20.27 13.96 -12.89
N LEU A 775 20.72 15.17 -13.23
CA LEU A 775 20.01 16.02 -14.18
C LEU A 775 20.15 15.43 -15.60
N THR A 776 19.01 15.23 -16.27
CA THR A 776 18.92 14.80 -17.67
C THR A 776 18.10 15.79 -18.49
N THR A 777 18.07 15.63 -19.81
CA THR A 777 17.19 16.42 -20.70
C THR A 777 15.71 16.13 -20.50
N GLU A 778 15.34 14.98 -19.92
CA GLU A 778 13.95 14.62 -19.58
C GLU A 778 13.57 15.09 -18.15
N GLY A 779 14.43 15.89 -17.50
CA GLY A 779 14.28 16.27 -16.10
C GLY A 779 15.14 15.40 -15.18
N MET A 780 14.74 15.31 -13.90
CA MET A 780 15.54 14.62 -12.90
C MET A 780 15.42 13.12 -12.96
N PHE A 781 16.57 12.47 -13.01
CA PHE A 781 16.72 11.05 -12.86
C PHE A 781 17.13 10.73 -11.41
N TYR A 782 16.27 10.04 -10.69
CA TYR A 782 16.45 9.64 -9.31
C TYR A 782 16.81 8.15 -9.29
N ALA A 783 18.10 7.82 -9.19
CA ALA A 783 18.49 6.43 -8.99
C ALA A 783 18.45 6.13 -7.49
N SER A 784 17.63 5.17 -7.06
CA SER A 784 17.69 4.72 -5.66
C SER A 784 19.10 4.30 -5.28
N VAL A 785 19.51 4.57 -4.04
CA VAL A 785 20.80 4.15 -3.49
C VAL A 785 20.95 2.64 -3.57
N GLU A 786 19.87 1.88 -3.35
CA GLU A 786 19.82 0.42 -3.57
C GLU A 786 20.11 0.04 -5.03
N GLY A 787 19.52 0.73 -6.00
CA GLY A 787 19.81 0.52 -7.42
C GLY A 787 21.24 0.90 -7.79
N PHE A 788 21.80 1.93 -7.15
CA PHE A 788 23.20 2.27 -7.33
C PHE A 788 24.12 1.20 -6.74
N HIS A 789 23.84 0.68 -5.54
CA HIS A 789 24.57 -0.43 -4.95
C HIS A 789 24.46 -1.70 -5.78
N LEU A 790 23.31 -1.98 -6.40
CA LEU A 790 23.18 -3.09 -7.35
C LEU A 790 24.22 -2.99 -8.47
N ILE A 791 24.45 -1.77 -9.01
CA ILE A 791 25.49 -1.54 -10.02
C ILE A 791 26.87 -1.81 -9.41
N LEU A 792 27.20 -1.19 -8.28
CA LEU A 792 28.51 -1.33 -7.64
C LEU A 792 28.84 -2.79 -7.32
N ASP A 793 27.90 -3.52 -6.72
CA ASP A 793 28.03 -4.93 -6.37
C ASP A 793 28.19 -5.82 -7.61
N SER A 794 27.54 -5.45 -8.71
CA SER A 794 27.64 -6.18 -9.97
C SER A 794 28.97 -5.94 -10.68
N GLU A 795 29.55 -4.75 -10.56
CA GLU A 795 30.85 -4.42 -11.15
C GLU A 795 32.02 -4.91 -10.30
N GLY A 796 31.89 -4.88 -8.97
CA GLY A 796 32.95 -5.19 -8.02
C GLY A 796 33.99 -4.08 -7.89
N PHE A 797 34.52 -3.88 -6.68
CA PHE A 797 35.60 -2.92 -6.41
C PHE A 797 36.97 -3.54 -6.71
N GLY A 798 37.78 -2.83 -7.49
CA GLY A 798 39.22 -3.09 -7.62
C GLY A 798 40.05 -1.88 -7.20
N GLU A 799 40.90 -2.05 -6.18
CA GLU A 799 41.84 -1.01 -5.72
C GLU A 799 42.88 -0.64 -6.79
N ILE A 800 43.29 -1.64 -7.60
CA ILE A 800 44.29 -1.53 -8.66
C ILE A 800 43.61 -1.85 -10.00
N PRO A 801 44.01 -1.24 -11.13
CA PRO A 801 43.52 -1.60 -12.45
C PRO A 801 43.59 -3.11 -12.71
N TYR A 802 42.52 -3.69 -13.24
CA TYR A 802 42.38 -5.13 -13.46
C TYR A 802 41.68 -5.44 -14.79
N VAL A 803 41.74 -6.68 -15.25
CA VAL A 803 40.87 -7.17 -16.34
C VAL A 803 39.95 -8.24 -15.76
N PRO A 804 38.61 -8.14 -15.94
CA PRO A 804 37.67 -9.16 -15.48
C PRO A 804 38.06 -10.57 -15.94
N LYS A 805 38.04 -11.55 -15.02
CA LYS A 805 38.42 -12.94 -15.32
C LYS A 805 37.52 -13.54 -16.40
N ASN A 806 38.11 -14.31 -17.30
CA ASN A 806 37.43 -15.00 -18.41
C ASN A 806 36.70 -14.07 -19.41
N SER A 807 37.07 -12.78 -19.48
CA SER A 807 36.47 -11.84 -20.43
C SER A 807 37.42 -11.51 -21.58
N GLN A 808 37.01 -11.86 -22.81
CA GLN A 808 37.70 -11.43 -24.04
C GLN A 808 37.20 -10.07 -24.57
N SER A 809 36.09 -9.56 -24.01
CA SER A 809 35.47 -8.30 -24.43
C SER A 809 35.79 -7.12 -23.53
N SER A 810 36.29 -7.36 -22.31
CA SER A 810 36.61 -6.29 -21.33
C SER A 810 38.03 -5.77 -21.52
N GLY A 811 38.23 -4.47 -21.28
CA GLY A 811 39.54 -3.84 -21.22
C GLY A 811 40.11 -3.78 -19.81
N VAL A 812 41.09 -2.88 -19.61
CA VAL A 812 41.60 -2.53 -18.29
C VAL A 812 40.52 -1.72 -17.56
N THR A 813 40.11 -2.21 -16.40
CA THR A 813 39.00 -1.70 -15.59
C THR A 813 39.51 -1.11 -14.28
N ILE A 814 38.94 0.02 -13.87
CA ILE A 814 39.32 0.77 -12.66
C ILE A 814 38.13 0.90 -11.71
N GLY A 815 38.37 0.70 -10.41
CA GLY A 815 37.35 0.88 -9.38
C GLY A 815 36.11 0.02 -9.63
N TYR A 816 34.94 0.65 -9.58
CA TYR A 816 33.63 0.03 -9.84
C TYR A 816 33.28 0.00 -11.33
N GLY A 817 34.05 -0.80 -12.10
CA GLY A 817 33.70 -1.14 -13.47
C GLY A 817 33.96 -0.05 -14.51
N TYR A 818 34.92 0.86 -14.30
CA TYR A 818 35.30 1.84 -15.33
C TYR A 818 36.26 1.21 -16.36
N ASP A 819 35.71 0.65 -17.44
CA ASP A 819 36.44 -0.11 -18.47
C ASP A 819 37.03 0.81 -19.56
N LEU A 820 38.36 0.98 -19.55
CA LEU A 820 39.13 1.78 -20.54
C LEU A 820 39.03 1.24 -21.97
N GLY A 821 38.66 -0.03 -22.15
CA GLY A 821 38.38 -0.62 -23.44
C GLY A 821 37.12 -0.04 -24.12
N GLN A 822 36.27 0.65 -23.37
CA GLN A 822 34.99 1.19 -23.86
C GLN A 822 34.95 2.72 -23.88
N GLN A 823 35.98 3.38 -23.33
CA GLN A 823 36.03 4.84 -23.24
C GLN A 823 36.73 5.48 -24.42
N THR A 824 36.66 6.80 -24.48
CA THR A 824 37.51 7.62 -25.34
C THR A 824 38.45 8.45 -24.49
N GLU A 825 39.59 8.85 -25.03
CA GLU A 825 40.61 9.58 -24.27
C GLU A 825 40.04 10.81 -23.54
N ALA A 826 39.19 11.58 -24.21
CA ALA A 826 38.53 12.75 -23.60
C ALA A 826 37.66 12.38 -22.39
N MET A 827 36.98 11.22 -22.43
CA MET A 827 36.19 10.72 -21.30
C MET A 827 37.10 10.28 -20.17
N VAL A 828 38.15 9.50 -20.46
CA VAL A 828 39.12 9.06 -19.44
C VAL A 828 39.72 10.25 -18.71
N ARG A 829 40.19 11.26 -19.44
CA ARG A 829 40.73 12.47 -18.81
C ARG A 829 39.70 13.19 -17.95
N SER A 830 38.49 13.40 -18.45
CA SER A 830 37.42 14.06 -17.68
C SER A 830 36.96 13.28 -16.45
N ASP A 831 36.96 11.96 -16.52
CA ASP A 831 36.38 11.10 -15.49
C ASP A 831 37.37 10.80 -14.37
N LEU A 832 38.65 10.67 -14.73
CA LEU A 832 39.74 10.35 -13.80
C LEU A 832 40.38 11.61 -13.19
N ASP A 833 40.13 12.79 -13.74
CA ASP A 833 40.64 14.07 -13.22
C ASP A 833 40.22 14.29 -11.75
N GLY A 834 41.21 14.68 -10.93
CA GLY A 834 41.06 14.83 -9.48
C GLY A 834 41.06 13.52 -8.68
N PHE A 835 41.00 12.35 -9.33
CA PHE A 835 41.15 11.03 -8.67
C PHE A 835 42.55 10.45 -8.84
N PHE A 836 43.16 10.70 -10.00
CA PHE A 836 44.50 10.28 -10.38
C PHE A 836 45.33 11.49 -10.85
N THR A 837 46.65 11.40 -10.77
CA THR A 837 47.56 12.40 -11.33
C THR A 837 47.59 12.34 -12.86
N GLU A 838 47.98 13.44 -13.52
CA GLU A 838 48.09 13.48 -14.98
C GLU A 838 49.07 12.43 -15.55
N ASP A 839 50.13 12.11 -14.81
CA ASP A 839 51.08 11.06 -15.19
C ASP A 839 50.43 9.67 -15.14
N GLU A 840 49.66 9.38 -14.09
CA GLU A 840 48.90 8.13 -13.97
C GLU A 840 47.83 8.02 -15.06
N ILE A 841 47.07 9.09 -15.32
CA ILE A 841 46.05 9.13 -16.39
C ILE A 841 46.73 8.88 -17.75
N THR A 842 47.86 9.52 -18.02
CA THR A 842 48.63 9.35 -19.26
C THR A 842 49.12 7.91 -19.42
N ARG A 843 49.55 7.26 -18.33
CA ARG A 843 49.90 5.83 -18.34
C ARG A 843 48.68 4.94 -18.60
N LEU A 844 47.56 5.18 -17.95
CA LEU A 844 46.32 4.42 -18.15
C LEU A 844 45.81 4.51 -19.61
N LEU A 845 45.95 5.67 -20.24
CA LEU A 845 45.59 5.88 -21.65
C LEU A 845 46.36 4.98 -22.63
N THR A 846 47.51 4.42 -22.24
CA THR A 846 48.24 3.44 -23.08
C THR A 846 47.45 2.14 -23.29
N ALA A 847 46.54 1.81 -22.37
CA ALA A 847 45.65 0.65 -22.45
C ALA A 847 44.28 0.97 -23.08
N LEU A 848 44.04 2.22 -23.52
CA LEU A 848 42.76 2.65 -24.08
C LEU A 848 42.36 1.79 -25.30
N GLY A 849 41.13 1.29 -25.30
CA GLY A 849 40.57 0.47 -26.38
C GLY A 849 41.13 -0.96 -26.49
N LYS A 850 42.08 -1.36 -25.63
CA LYS A 850 42.57 -2.75 -25.55
C LYS A 850 41.55 -3.63 -24.83
N ARG A 851 41.45 -4.91 -25.20
CA ARG A 851 40.51 -5.89 -24.65
C ARG A 851 41.15 -7.26 -24.48
N GLY A 852 40.58 -8.08 -23.60
CA GLY A 852 40.99 -9.46 -23.35
C GLY A 852 42.48 -9.58 -23.05
N ASP A 853 43.14 -10.56 -23.66
CA ASP A 853 44.56 -10.83 -23.43
C ASP A 853 45.47 -9.62 -23.74
N ALA A 854 45.07 -8.76 -24.68
CA ALA A 854 45.82 -7.56 -25.01
C ALA A 854 45.73 -6.49 -23.91
N ALA A 855 44.62 -6.43 -23.16
CA ALA A 855 44.49 -5.57 -21.99
C ALA A 855 45.24 -6.16 -20.78
N SER A 856 45.20 -7.48 -20.59
CA SER A 856 45.84 -8.16 -19.46
C SER A 856 47.36 -7.94 -19.41
N LYS A 857 48.01 -7.78 -20.56
CA LYS A 857 49.45 -7.47 -20.66
C LYS A 857 49.86 -6.16 -20.00
N PHE A 858 48.94 -5.21 -19.83
CA PHE A 858 49.22 -3.91 -19.19
C PHE A 858 49.13 -3.95 -17.67
N ILE A 859 48.44 -4.94 -17.08
CA ILE A 859 48.19 -4.97 -15.64
C ILE A 859 49.48 -4.89 -14.78
N PRO A 860 50.57 -5.60 -15.11
CA PRO A 860 51.82 -5.45 -14.36
C PRO A 860 52.37 -4.02 -14.34
N SER A 861 52.14 -3.25 -15.43
CA SER A 861 52.60 -1.86 -15.56
C SER A 861 51.74 -0.84 -14.82
N PHE A 862 50.62 -1.24 -14.22
CA PHE A 862 49.69 -0.39 -13.47
C PHE A 862 49.56 -0.78 -12.00
N ALA A 863 50.41 -1.69 -11.49
CA ALA A 863 50.31 -2.21 -10.13
C ALA A 863 50.49 -1.16 -9.03
N ASP A 864 51.15 -0.04 -9.35
CA ASP A 864 51.37 1.12 -8.48
C ASP A 864 50.22 2.15 -8.53
N ILE A 865 49.36 2.10 -9.55
CA ILE A 865 48.21 2.99 -9.67
C ILE A 865 47.08 2.46 -8.79
N LYS A 866 46.68 3.25 -7.79
CA LYS A 866 45.71 2.83 -6.77
C LYS A 866 44.59 3.85 -6.60
N ILE A 867 43.39 3.36 -6.34
CA ILE A 867 42.25 4.20 -5.94
C ILE A 867 41.64 3.65 -4.66
N SER A 868 41.41 4.54 -3.68
CA SER A 868 40.69 4.16 -2.46
C SER A 868 39.21 3.98 -2.75
N GLU A 869 38.55 3.12 -1.98
CA GLU A 869 37.11 2.85 -2.15
C GLU A 869 36.23 4.12 -2.09
N PRO A 870 36.45 5.09 -1.18
CA PRO A 870 35.69 6.35 -1.19
C PRO A 870 35.89 7.17 -2.48
N LYS A 871 37.14 7.24 -2.99
CA LYS A 871 37.44 7.93 -4.25
C LYS A 871 36.80 7.21 -5.45
N ALA A 872 36.81 5.88 -5.44
CA ALA A 872 36.17 5.07 -6.47
C ALA A 872 34.64 5.22 -6.48
N LEU A 873 34.03 5.40 -5.30
CA LEU A 873 32.60 5.68 -5.17
C LEU A 873 32.24 7.04 -5.78
N GLU A 874 33.01 8.09 -5.46
CA GLU A 874 32.82 9.43 -6.04
C GLU A 874 33.05 9.45 -7.56
N MET A 875 34.09 8.75 -8.03
CA MET A 875 34.33 8.55 -9.46
C MET A 875 33.15 7.82 -10.11
N ALA A 876 32.60 6.78 -9.47
CA ALA A 876 31.42 6.08 -9.97
C ALA A 876 30.22 7.04 -10.09
N LYS A 877 29.89 7.83 -9.06
CA LYS A 877 28.80 8.82 -9.12
C LYS A 877 28.98 9.78 -10.30
N ARG A 878 30.20 10.31 -10.50
CA ARG A 878 30.54 11.19 -11.64
C ARG A 878 30.25 10.50 -12.98
N VAL A 879 30.71 9.27 -13.14
CA VAL A 879 30.54 8.50 -14.39
C VAL A 879 29.06 8.21 -14.66
N LYS A 880 28.31 7.82 -13.63
CA LYS A 880 26.90 7.41 -13.77
C LYS A 880 25.97 8.59 -14.13
N LYS A 881 26.37 9.84 -13.87
CA LYS A 881 25.65 11.04 -14.35
C LYS A 881 25.39 11.00 -15.86
N ARG A 882 26.38 10.62 -16.68
CA ARG A 882 26.18 10.53 -18.14
C ARG A 882 25.32 9.33 -18.54
N TYR A 883 25.42 8.22 -17.80
CA TYR A 883 24.64 7.02 -18.08
C TYR A 883 23.17 7.20 -17.72
N ALA A 884 22.85 8.04 -16.74
CA ALA A 884 21.47 8.46 -16.47
C ALA A 884 20.87 9.17 -17.69
N GLN A 885 21.60 10.09 -18.32
CA GLN A 885 21.18 10.70 -19.59
C GLN A 885 20.97 9.65 -20.69
N PHE A 886 21.94 8.76 -20.90
CA PHE A 886 21.81 7.69 -21.89
C PHE A 886 20.63 6.76 -21.62
N THR A 887 20.25 6.59 -20.34
CA THR A 887 19.10 5.80 -19.94
C THR A 887 17.80 6.49 -20.31
N GLY A 888 17.67 7.80 -20.03
CA GLY A 888 16.53 8.60 -20.48
C GLY A 888 16.40 8.63 -22.01
N ASP A 889 17.51 8.73 -22.74
CA ASP A 889 17.52 8.72 -24.21
C ASP A 889 17.06 7.36 -24.78
N ALA A 890 17.50 6.25 -24.18
CA ALA A 890 17.13 4.90 -24.61
C ALA A 890 15.68 4.56 -24.25
N PHE A 891 15.21 5.06 -23.12
CA PHE A 891 13.92 4.75 -22.52
C PHE A 891 13.18 6.04 -22.08
N PRO A 892 12.66 6.83 -23.03
CA PRO A 892 11.91 8.04 -22.70
C PRO A 892 10.73 7.73 -21.77
N GLY A 893 10.54 8.51 -20.72
CA GLY A 893 9.57 8.26 -19.66
C GLY A 893 10.20 7.72 -18.37
N THR A 894 11.51 7.42 -18.35
CA THR A 894 12.17 6.82 -17.19
C THR A 894 12.16 7.74 -15.96
N THR A 895 12.31 9.06 -16.14
CA THR A 895 12.27 10.04 -15.02
C THR A 895 10.90 10.09 -14.32
N LYS A 896 9.89 9.43 -14.91
CA LYS A 896 8.52 9.31 -14.38
C LYS A 896 8.28 8.00 -13.61
N LEU A 897 9.28 7.14 -13.47
CA LEU A 897 9.19 5.87 -12.75
C LEU A 897 9.83 5.93 -11.36
N HIS A 898 9.44 5.04 -10.45
CA HIS A 898 10.01 4.94 -9.09
C HIS A 898 11.55 4.89 -9.10
N PRO A 899 12.28 5.43 -8.08
CA PRO A 899 13.74 5.48 -8.13
C PRO A 899 14.41 4.11 -8.19
N HIS A 900 13.74 3.07 -7.69
CA HIS A 900 14.12 1.66 -7.91
C HIS A 900 14.04 1.25 -9.38
N CYS A 901 12.96 1.59 -10.08
CA CYS A 901 12.79 1.34 -11.52
C CYS A 901 13.87 2.07 -12.34
N GLN A 902 14.11 3.35 -12.01
CA GLN A 902 15.16 4.15 -12.63
C GLN A 902 16.55 3.53 -12.39
N GLY A 903 16.86 3.14 -11.16
CA GLY A 903 18.11 2.45 -10.81
C GLY A 903 18.30 1.13 -11.56
N ALA A 904 17.24 0.33 -11.74
CA ALA A 904 17.28 -0.91 -12.51
C ALA A 904 17.59 -0.64 -14.00
N LEU A 905 16.92 0.33 -14.62
CA LEU A 905 17.17 0.70 -16.01
C LEU A 905 18.56 1.32 -16.21
N LEU A 906 19.02 2.13 -15.25
CA LEU A 906 20.40 2.66 -15.24
C LEU A 906 21.41 1.52 -15.20
N SER A 907 21.18 0.49 -14.38
CA SER A 907 22.05 -0.68 -14.32
C SER A 907 22.08 -1.45 -15.65
N LEU A 908 20.93 -1.64 -16.30
CA LEU A 908 20.86 -2.24 -17.64
C LEU A 908 21.69 -1.44 -18.65
N VAL A 909 21.52 -0.12 -18.70
CA VAL A 909 22.21 0.73 -19.67
C VAL A 909 23.69 0.84 -19.38
N TYR A 910 24.10 0.87 -18.11
CA TYR A 910 25.51 0.82 -17.73
C TYR A 910 26.18 -0.47 -18.19
N ASN A 911 25.51 -1.61 -18.03
CA ASN A 911 26.05 -2.90 -18.44
C ASN A 911 26.05 -3.13 -19.96
N ARG A 912 24.94 -2.79 -20.62
CA ARG A 912 24.67 -3.18 -22.01
C ARG A 912 24.84 -2.05 -23.02
N GLY A 913 24.92 -0.80 -22.55
CA GLY A 913 24.86 0.40 -23.37
C GLY A 913 23.44 0.72 -23.88
N ALA A 914 23.24 1.98 -24.25
CA ALA A 914 21.93 2.56 -24.62
C ALA A 914 21.45 2.27 -26.05
N GLN A 915 22.29 1.68 -26.91
CA GLN A 915 21.95 1.42 -28.31
C GLN A 915 20.80 0.41 -28.45
N LEU A 916 19.88 0.68 -29.37
CA LEU A 916 18.70 -0.16 -29.64
C LEU A 916 18.83 -0.95 -30.94
N GLU A 917 19.82 -0.63 -31.77
CA GLU A 917 20.13 -1.33 -33.02
C GLU A 917 20.92 -2.60 -32.77
N ASP A 918 20.53 -3.62 -33.52
CA ASP A 918 21.24 -4.88 -33.58
C ASP A 918 22.57 -4.71 -34.33
N LYS A 919 23.65 -5.34 -33.83
CA LYS A 919 24.91 -5.40 -34.58
C LYS A 919 24.74 -6.30 -35.81
N PRO A 920 25.46 -6.04 -36.92
CA PRO A 920 25.41 -6.91 -38.10
C PRO A 920 25.58 -8.39 -37.73
N GLY A 921 24.60 -9.22 -38.08
CA GLY A 921 24.61 -10.66 -37.80
C GLY A 921 24.18 -11.09 -36.39
N GLN A 922 23.75 -10.18 -35.51
CA GLN A 922 23.30 -10.51 -34.14
C GLN A 922 21.89 -9.97 -33.86
N LYS A 923 20.97 -10.79 -33.33
CA LYS A 923 19.64 -10.34 -32.87
C LYS A 923 19.59 -10.30 -31.34
N SER A 924 20.06 -9.21 -30.74
CA SER A 924 20.31 -9.11 -29.30
C SER A 924 19.63 -7.92 -28.62
N ARG A 925 19.05 -6.97 -29.37
CA ARG A 925 18.44 -5.75 -28.81
C ARG A 925 16.91 -5.78 -28.74
N ALA A 926 16.28 -6.88 -29.14
CA ALA A 926 14.81 -7.03 -29.12
C ALA A 926 14.19 -6.70 -27.74
N HIS A 927 14.73 -7.26 -26.65
CA HIS A 927 14.23 -7.00 -25.30
C HIS A 927 14.36 -5.54 -24.88
N MET A 928 15.41 -4.82 -25.28
CA MET A 928 15.52 -3.39 -24.98
C MET A 928 14.48 -2.58 -25.76
N ARG A 929 14.22 -2.90 -27.03
CA ARG A 929 13.14 -2.26 -27.80
C ARG A 929 11.77 -2.53 -27.17
N ASN A 930 11.53 -3.73 -26.66
CA ASN A 930 10.30 -4.08 -25.96
C ASN A 930 10.17 -3.34 -24.63
N ILE A 931 11.26 -3.17 -23.86
CA ILE A 931 11.26 -2.34 -22.63
C ILE A 931 10.90 -0.90 -22.97
N ARG A 932 11.50 -0.32 -24.02
CA ARG A 932 11.15 1.03 -24.49
C ARG A 932 9.67 1.14 -24.82
N ALA A 933 9.15 0.22 -25.63
CA ALA A 933 7.73 0.20 -25.99
C ALA A 933 6.82 -0.01 -24.77
N ALA A 934 7.23 -0.81 -23.79
CA ALA A 934 6.49 -1.03 -22.56
C ALA A 934 6.35 0.25 -21.73
N ILE A 935 7.43 1.03 -21.61
CA ILE A 935 7.42 2.33 -20.90
C ILE A 935 6.55 3.34 -21.67
N GLU A 936 6.74 3.47 -22.98
CA GLU A 936 5.96 4.38 -23.84
C GLU A 936 4.45 4.06 -23.79
N ASN A 937 4.09 2.78 -23.76
CA ASN A 937 2.69 2.32 -23.68
C ASN A 937 2.15 2.22 -22.23
N LYS A 938 2.94 2.62 -21.22
CA LYS A 938 2.62 2.48 -19.79
C LYS A 938 2.29 1.05 -19.34
N ASN A 939 2.81 0.03 -20.03
CA ASN A 939 2.73 -1.37 -19.63
C ASN A 939 3.96 -1.74 -18.79
N LEU A 940 4.09 -1.13 -17.61
CA LEU A 940 5.29 -1.28 -16.76
C LEU A 940 5.60 -2.72 -16.32
N PRO A 941 4.61 -3.60 -16.02
CA PRO A 941 4.90 -4.99 -15.66
C PRO A 941 5.71 -5.75 -16.73
N GLU A 942 5.52 -5.41 -18.01
CA GLU A 942 6.26 -6.00 -19.12
C GLU A 942 7.77 -5.70 -19.06
N VAL A 943 8.19 -4.60 -18.43
CA VAL A 943 9.62 -4.28 -18.29
C VAL A 943 10.35 -5.34 -17.48
N ALA A 944 9.79 -5.78 -16.35
CA ALA A 944 10.36 -6.84 -15.52
C ALA A 944 10.38 -8.18 -16.27
N VAL A 945 9.33 -8.49 -17.02
CA VAL A 945 9.26 -9.67 -17.90
C VAL A 945 10.39 -9.64 -18.93
N GLN A 946 10.59 -8.52 -19.62
CA GLN A 946 11.64 -8.38 -20.63
C GLN A 946 13.05 -8.40 -20.02
N LEU A 947 13.24 -7.85 -18.81
CA LEU A 947 14.51 -7.95 -18.07
C LEU A 947 14.88 -9.42 -17.79
N ARG A 948 13.90 -10.24 -17.36
CA ARG A 948 14.11 -11.68 -17.15
C ARG A 948 14.29 -12.44 -18.45
N ALA A 949 13.47 -12.17 -19.47
CA ALA A 949 13.55 -12.84 -20.76
C ALA A 949 14.91 -12.62 -21.45
N MET A 950 15.54 -11.47 -21.21
CA MET A 950 16.86 -11.14 -21.76
C MET A 950 17.97 -12.12 -21.33
N LYS A 951 17.76 -12.92 -20.29
CA LYS A 951 18.68 -13.97 -19.84
C LYS A 951 19.04 -15.00 -20.91
N VAL A 952 18.13 -15.27 -21.85
CA VAL A 952 18.32 -16.20 -22.97
C VAL A 952 19.58 -15.89 -23.80
N LEU A 953 20.04 -14.64 -23.78
CA LEU A 953 21.25 -14.21 -24.49
C LEU A 953 22.55 -14.76 -23.88
N TRP A 954 22.52 -15.24 -22.64
CA TRP A 954 23.71 -15.68 -21.89
C TRP A 954 23.60 -17.06 -21.26
N GLU A 955 22.41 -17.69 -21.30
CA GLU A 955 22.24 -19.07 -20.85
C GLU A 955 23.18 -20.01 -21.61
N GLY A 956 23.87 -20.89 -20.87
CA GLY A 956 24.83 -21.83 -21.44
C GLY A 956 26.16 -21.22 -21.91
N THR A 957 26.37 -19.90 -21.75
CA THR A 957 27.61 -19.23 -22.18
C THR A 957 28.68 -19.12 -21.09
N GLY A 958 28.39 -19.56 -19.86
CA GLY A 958 29.26 -19.41 -18.69
C GLY A 958 29.27 -18.01 -18.06
N ASN A 959 28.37 -17.11 -18.50
CA ASN A 959 28.24 -15.74 -17.98
C ASN A 959 27.15 -15.63 -16.89
N ASP A 960 27.17 -16.52 -15.91
CA ASP A 960 26.10 -16.63 -14.89
C ASP A 960 25.88 -15.35 -14.05
N GLY A 961 26.91 -14.50 -13.94
CA GLY A 961 26.81 -13.19 -13.29
C GLY A 961 25.79 -12.28 -13.97
N LEU A 962 25.67 -12.34 -15.30
CA LEU A 962 24.70 -11.54 -16.05
C LEU A 962 23.27 -12.05 -15.82
N LEU A 963 23.08 -13.37 -15.70
CA LEU A 963 21.77 -13.96 -15.37
C LEU A 963 21.28 -13.48 -14.00
N LYS A 964 22.16 -13.49 -12.99
CA LYS A 964 21.87 -12.98 -11.65
C LYS A 964 21.58 -11.48 -11.65
N ARG A 965 22.35 -10.68 -12.40
CA ARG A 965 22.14 -9.24 -12.53
C ARG A 965 20.79 -8.90 -13.17
N ARG A 966 20.43 -9.58 -14.26
CA ARG A 966 19.10 -9.43 -14.91
C ARG A 966 17.95 -9.70 -13.94
N GLU A 967 18.07 -10.74 -13.10
CA GLU A 967 17.05 -11.04 -12.09
C GLU A 967 16.96 -9.94 -11.02
N LYS A 968 18.09 -9.52 -10.46
CA LYS A 968 18.11 -8.45 -9.45
C LYS A 968 17.51 -7.16 -9.97
N GLU A 969 17.75 -6.81 -11.23
CA GLU A 969 17.16 -5.63 -11.85
C GLU A 969 15.65 -5.77 -12.05
N ALA A 970 15.16 -6.95 -12.46
CA ALA A 970 13.72 -7.21 -12.55
C ALA A 970 13.02 -7.09 -11.19
N VAL A 971 13.60 -7.71 -10.16
CA VAL A 971 13.09 -7.64 -8.78
C VAL A 971 13.10 -6.20 -8.24
N LEU A 972 14.18 -5.46 -8.49
CA LEU A 972 14.26 -4.05 -8.08
C LEU A 972 13.23 -3.20 -8.82
N PHE A 973 13.00 -3.45 -10.10
CA PHE A 973 11.96 -2.76 -10.88
C PHE A 973 10.56 -3.07 -10.32
N GLU A 974 10.25 -4.34 -10.03
CA GLU A 974 8.99 -4.75 -9.40
C GLU A 974 8.76 -4.11 -8.04
N LYS A 975 9.80 -4.03 -7.21
CA LYS A 975 9.75 -3.32 -5.93
C LYS A 975 9.41 -1.84 -6.10
N GLY A 976 9.86 -1.20 -7.18
CA GLY A 976 9.45 0.17 -7.51
C GLY A 976 8.02 0.27 -8.02
N MET A 977 7.51 -0.74 -8.71
CA MET A 977 6.15 -0.77 -9.24
C MET A 977 5.07 -0.92 -8.15
N THR A 978 5.43 -1.43 -6.97
CA THR A 978 4.49 -1.50 -5.83
C THR A 978 4.22 -0.15 -5.17
N CYS A 979 4.80 0.93 -5.70
CA CYS A 979 4.80 2.26 -5.11
C CYS A 979 4.37 3.32 -6.13
N ASP A 980 3.18 3.87 -5.93
CA ASP A 980 2.54 4.92 -6.74
C ASP A 980 2.72 6.34 -6.16
N CYS A 981 3.31 6.43 -4.96
CA CYS A 981 3.38 7.63 -4.14
C CYS A 981 4.76 8.30 -4.06
N TRP A 982 5.76 7.83 -4.82
CA TRP A 982 7.19 8.12 -4.57
C TRP A 982 7.69 9.53 -4.92
N ARG A 983 6.81 10.42 -5.39
CA ARG A 983 7.18 11.79 -5.76
C ARG A 983 6.92 12.76 -4.62
#